data_AF-A0A6I2L587-F1
#
_entry.id   AF-A0A6I2L587-F1
#
_cell.length_a   1.000
_cell.length_b   1.000
_cell.length_c   1.000
_cell.angle_alpha   90.00
_cell.angle_beta   90.00
_cell.angle_gamma   90.00
#
_symmetry.space_group_name_H-M   'P 1'
#
loop_
_entity.id
_entity.type
_entity.pdbx_description
1 polymer ?
#
loop_
_entity_poly.entity_id
_entity_poly.type
_entity_poly.pdbx_seq_one_letter_code
_entity_poly.pdbx_strand_id
1 'polypeptide(L)'
;MKRVMLFAVMLATLSFNASAQQEPRPDSGLSFRTWTPDNGNGTFTNPLFYDEFSDPDLIRVGEWFYLTGTTMHAMPGLPILRSKDLVNWELLGYAADKLDFGPAYRLEDGKNIYGQGIWAPSLRYRNGVFYIFTNVNGRGTQIYSAINPKGPWTHWEMKRSLHDLSVLFDDDGKAYVVWGHQDLHIAQLTDDLLDLVPNTEKVIFSKNEGMGEGAHFYKIAGRYYIISANYAGGFRMPAARATHVFGPYEVNQAISKDEGFGLVGGYRLKNNKYPFEVTPPNPASRDATAMHQGGIVLTEAGEWWGFSMMDYNSVGRLLSLAPITWKDGWPYFGLPGNLGRNPRTWIKPRTTESQQIRAPFDRSDDFTEPALKPLWQWNHAPVDDKWSLSERPGFLRLHALHADSFWDARNTLTQRAIGPMSSPTVAIDVAGLLDNDVAGLALLNLPYATLGVERKNSKLSLALFDQARNQTVRVPLAATRVWLRAECDFLTEKARFSYSLDGQNFQSIGDEFTMIFQLTTFQGVRYGLFAYNTGKQNGGMADFNSFDLYQPYPRGLMRAIPYDQRIQLKAATGRAPAQPLNFTVQNMGLGRVALQAADGNYLSIGLNGSATLQAVRPGPGVAQSFQWMETPTGELLLMSLLTNFYLRVHPQSGALIADSPGPIPDGSDGVRFLWTATAARAE
;
A
#
# COMPACT_ATOMS: atom_id res chain seq x y z
N MET A 1 -7.25 -52.00 -11.86
CA MET A 1 -7.63 -51.04 -12.93
C MET A 1 -8.97 -50.41 -12.57
N LYS A 2 -8.99 -49.14 -12.18
CA LYS A 2 -10.15 -48.24 -12.28
C LYS A 2 -9.61 -46.81 -12.12
N ARG A 3 -9.42 -46.14 -13.26
CA ARG A 3 -9.15 -44.70 -13.35
C ARG A 3 -10.42 -43.99 -12.93
N VAL A 4 -10.33 -43.04 -12.00
CA VAL A 4 -11.36 -42.01 -11.80
C VAL A 4 -10.68 -40.68 -12.13
N MET A 5 -11.16 -40.07 -13.21
CA MET A 5 -10.70 -38.79 -13.75
C MET A 5 -10.92 -37.68 -12.72
N LEU A 6 -9.84 -36.99 -12.32
CA LEU A 6 -9.95 -35.65 -11.75
C LEU A 6 -10.36 -34.70 -12.89
N PHE A 7 -11.56 -34.15 -12.83
CA PHE A 7 -11.93 -32.99 -13.63
C PHE A 7 -11.18 -31.79 -13.07
N ALA A 8 -10.10 -31.38 -13.75
CA ALA A 8 -9.53 -30.06 -13.57
C ALA A 8 -10.55 -29.04 -14.08
N VAL A 9 -11.17 -28.30 -13.16
CA VAL A 9 -11.91 -27.09 -13.52
C VAL A 9 -10.87 -26.07 -13.97
N MET A 10 -10.66 -26.00 -15.28
CA MET A 10 -9.96 -24.91 -15.93
C MET A 10 -10.79 -23.65 -15.67
N LEU A 11 -10.38 -22.81 -14.71
CA LEU A 11 -10.85 -21.43 -14.67
C LEU A 11 -10.36 -20.79 -15.97
N ALA A 12 -11.25 -20.64 -16.93
CA ALA A 12 -11.01 -19.87 -18.13
C ALA A 12 -10.64 -18.44 -17.70
N THR A 13 -9.39 -18.06 -17.94
CA THR A 13 -8.95 -16.66 -17.92
C THR A 13 -9.68 -15.94 -19.06
N LEU A 14 -10.86 -15.40 -18.75
CA LEU A 14 -11.57 -14.47 -19.63
C LEU A 14 -10.69 -13.22 -19.77
N SER A 15 -9.95 -13.19 -20.87
CA SER A 15 -9.22 -12.03 -21.37
C SER A 15 -10.26 -11.04 -21.90
N PHE A 16 -10.71 -10.11 -21.07
CA PHE A 16 -11.61 -9.04 -21.49
C PHE A 16 -10.83 -7.85 -22.04
N ASN A 17 -10.81 -7.75 -23.37
CA ASN A 17 -10.41 -6.54 -24.09
C ASN A 17 -11.52 -5.48 -24.02
N ALA A 18 -11.42 -4.62 -23.01
CA ALA A 18 -11.73 -3.20 -23.05
C ALA A 18 -11.05 -2.55 -21.83
N SER A 19 -9.72 -2.68 -21.77
CA SER A 19 -8.88 -2.22 -20.65
C SER A 19 -8.97 -0.70 -20.46
N ALA A 20 -8.69 -0.22 -19.25
CA ALA A 20 -8.28 1.17 -19.05
C ALA A 20 -7.23 1.58 -20.10
N GLN A 21 -7.23 2.85 -20.47
CA GLN A 21 -6.23 3.37 -21.40
C GLN A 21 -4.86 3.25 -20.74
N GLN A 22 -3.99 2.41 -21.31
CA GLN A 22 -2.61 2.29 -20.85
C GLN A 22 -1.88 3.59 -21.16
N GLU A 23 -1.10 4.08 -20.19
CA GLU A 23 -0.12 5.12 -20.45
C GLU A 23 0.97 4.51 -21.34
N PRO A 24 1.30 5.07 -22.52
CA PRO A 24 2.38 4.54 -23.34
C PRO A 24 3.72 4.74 -22.62
N ARG A 25 4.65 3.78 -22.77
CA ARG A 25 6.04 4.00 -22.36
C ARG A 25 6.62 5.12 -23.24
N PRO A 26 7.38 6.09 -22.67
CA PRO A 26 8.04 7.10 -23.48
C PRO A 26 8.99 6.50 -24.53
N ASP A 27 8.99 7.04 -25.75
CA ASP A 27 9.92 6.63 -26.82
C ASP A 27 11.38 6.99 -26.49
N SER A 28 11.57 7.99 -25.63
CA SER A 28 12.89 8.41 -25.12
C SER A 28 12.77 9.00 -23.71
N GLY A 29 13.87 8.94 -22.95
CA GLY A 29 13.91 9.39 -21.56
C GLY A 29 13.28 8.40 -20.58
N LEU A 30 13.15 8.83 -19.33
CA LEU A 30 12.59 8.02 -18.25
C LEU A 30 11.07 8.22 -18.10
N SER A 31 10.39 7.20 -17.63
CA SER A 31 8.99 7.26 -17.24
C SER A 31 8.81 8.19 -16.04
N PHE A 32 7.88 9.13 -16.15
CA PHE A 32 7.61 10.15 -15.12
C PHE A 32 6.19 10.07 -14.53
N ARG A 33 5.29 9.32 -15.18
CA ARG A 33 3.92 9.11 -14.67
C ARG A 33 3.95 8.02 -13.60
N THR A 34 3.28 8.30 -12.49
CA THR A 34 3.14 7.38 -11.36
C THR A 34 1.76 7.52 -10.73
N TRP A 35 1.35 6.52 -9.94
CA TRP A 35 0.09 6.53 -9.20
C TRP A 35 -0.24 7.89 -8.58
N THR A 36 -1.44 8.38 -8.86
CA THR A 36 -2.02 9.55 -8.23
C THR A 36 -3.45 9.22 -7.77
N PRO A 37 -3.77 9.34 -6.47
CA PRO A 37 -5.10 9.01 -5.96
C PRO A 37 -6.14 10.09 -6.29
N ASP A 38 -5.72 11.33 -6.57
CA ASP A 38 -6.61 12.42 -6.96
C ASP A 38 -7.09 12.26 -8.41
N ASN A 39 -8.40 12.17 -8.61
CA ASN A 39 -9.01 11.94 -9.92
C ASN A 39 -9.12 13.22 -10.77
N GLY A 40 -8.80 14.40 -10.20
CA GLY A 40 -8.85 15.70 -10.88
C GLY A 40 -10.26 16.26 -11.09
N ASN A 41 -11.28 15.64 -10.48
CA ASN A 41 -12.68 16.03 -10.60
C ASN A 41 -13.36 16.27 -9.22
N GLY A 42 -12.56 16.52 -8.18
CA GLY A 42 -13.03 16.68 -6.80
C GLY A 42 -13.23 15.38 -6.03
N THR A 43 -12.84 14.23 -6.60
CA THR A 43 -12.82 12.93 -5.92
C THR A 43 -11.40 12.36 -5.82
N PHE A 44 -11.22 11.40 -4.92
CA PHE A 44 -10.01 10.57 -4.81
C PHE A 44 -10.39 9.09 -4.84
N THR A 45 -9.42 8.23 -5.14
CA THR A 45 -9.56 6.77 -5.17
C THR A 45 -8.51 6.12 -4.28
N ASN A 46 -8.92 5.24 -3.38
CA ASN A 46 -8.03 4.42 -2.56
C ASN A 46 -7.32 3.33 -3.40
N PRO A 47 -6.08 2.96 -3.04
CA PRO A 47 -5.29 3.48 -1.91
C PRO A 47 -4.71 4.87 -2.20
N LEU A 48 -4.43 5.66 -1.16
CA LEU A 48 -3.71 6.93 -1.31
C LEU A 48 -2.32 6.71 -1.92
N PHE A 49 -1.63 5.69 -1.43
CA PHE A 49 -0.34 5.24 -1.95
C PHE A 49 -0.50 3.83 -2.48
N TYR A 50 -0.26 3.61 -3.78
CA TYR A 50 -0.26 2.26 -4.37
C TYR A 50 1.10 1.57 -4.22
N ASP A 51 1.87 1.98 -3.23
CA ASP A 51 3.09 1.35 -2.75
C ASP A 51 3.06 1.28 -1.23
N GLU A 52 3.86 0.40 -0.66
CA GLU A 52 3.85 0.15 0.78
C GLU A 52 3.95 1.44 1.62
N PHE A 53 3.03 1.57 2.56
CA PHE A 53 3.05 2.57 3.63
C PHE A 53 2.40 1.96 4.87
N SER A 54 3.22 1.30 5.68
CA SER A 54 2.78 0.51 6.82
C SER A 54 2.68 1.35 8.09
N ASP A 55 1.76 0.96 8.98
CA ASP A 55 1.56 1.52 10.32
C ASP A 55 1.49 3.07 10.30
N PRO A 56 0.56 3.65 9.51
CA PRO A 56 0.50 5.10 9.34
C PRO A 56 0.11 5.79 10.64
N ASP A 57 0.79 6.89 10.99
CA ASP A 57 0.35 7.81 12.04
C ASP A 57 0.38 9.25 11.53
N LEU A 58 -0.73 9.95 11.73
CA LEU A 58 -1.04 11.22 11.08
C LEU A 58 -1.55 12.24 12.11
N ILE A 59 -1.01 13.46 12.06
CA ILE A 59 -1.49 14.60 12.85
C ILE A 59 -1.76 15.81 11.97
N ARG A 60 -2.57 16.76 12.45
CA ARG A 60 -2.72 18.09 11.86
C ARG A 60 -2.02 19.13 12.73
N VAL A 61 -1.23 20.00 12.11
CA VAL A 61 -0.58 21.15 12.76
C VAL A 61 -0.78 22.38 11.87
N GLY A 62 -1.56 23.35 12.35
CA GLY A 62 -2.00 24.47 11.51
C GLY A 62 -2.82 23.97 10.32
N GLU A 63 -2.50 24.46 9.12
CA GLU A 63 -3.13 24.08 7.85
C GLU A 63 -2.58 22.77 7.23
N TRP A 64 -1.57 22.16 7.86
CA TRP A 64 -0.87 21.00 7.30
C TRP A 64 -1.21 19.73 8.08
N PHE A 65 -1.44 18.66 7.33
CA PHE A 65 -1.40 17.29 7.81
C PHE A 65 0.01 16.74 7.64
N TYR A 66 0.49 15.99 8.63
CA TYR A 66 1.78 15.32 8.61
C TYR A 66 1.59 13.84 8.85
N LEU A 67 2.38 13.02 8.15
CA LEU A 67 2.27 11.57 8.15
C LEU A 67 3.66 10.94 8.27
N THR A 68 3.77 9.90 9.10
CA THR A 68 4.90 8.97 9.13
C THR A 68 4.42 7.52 9.15
N GLY A 69 5.34 6.59 8.91
CA GLY A 69 5.05 5.16 8.92
C GLY A 69 6.29 4.30 9.16
N THR A 70 6.06 2.99 9.29
CA THR A 70 7.06 1.95 9.49
C THR A 70 7.96 1.76 8.27
N THR A 71 9.26 1.51 8.50
CA THR A 71 10.23 1.17 7.44
C THR A 71 11.02 -0.10 7.72
N MET A 72 10.79 -0.76 8.85
CA MET A 72 11.49 -1.98 9.25
C MET A 72 13.01 -1.77 9.24
N HIS A 73 13.72 -2.55 8.41
CA HIS A 73 15.17 -2.56 8.25
C HIS A 73 15.65 -1.62 7.13
N ALA A 74 14.75 -0.99 6.38
CA ALA A 74 15.12 -0.11 5.27
C ALA A 74 15.58 1.27 5.78
N MET A 75 16.71 1.76 5.26
CA MET A 75 17.34 3.02 5.68
C MET A 75 17.53 3.99 4.51
N PRO A 76 17.25 5.30 4.64
CA PRO A 76 16.77 5.98 5.84
C PRO A 76 15.33 5.57 6.19
N GLY A 77 14.95 5.71 7.45
CA GLY A 77 13.68 5.26 8.02
C GLY A 77 12.79 6.39 8.54
N LEU A 78 11.52 6.08 8.82
CA LEU A 78 10.48 7.06 9.23
C LEU A 78 10.27 8.20 8.21
N PRO A 79 9.65 7.94 7.04
CA PRO A 79 9.38 8.97 6.05
C PRO A 79 8.44 10.03 6.61
N ILE A 80 8.72 11.30 6.37
CA ILE A 80 7.88 12.42 6.79
C ILE A 80 7.21 13.01 5.55
N LEU A 81 5.89 12.93 5.49
CA LEU A 81 5.11 13.52 4.42
C LEU A 81 4.21 14.63 4.96
N ARG A 82 3.83 15.56 4.09
CA ARG A 82 2.79 16.56 4.39
C ARG A 82 1.73 16.67 3.30
N SER A 83 0.54 17.13 3.69
CA SER A 83 -0.58 17.43 2.80
C SER A 83 -1.44 18.57 3.34
N LYS A 84 -2.11 19.34 2.47
CA LYS A 84 -3.20 20.27 2.84
C LYS A 84 -4.60 19.67 2.66
N ASP A 85 -4.72 18.53 1.98
CA ASP A 85 -6.03 17.96 1.59
C ASP A 85 -6.18 16.46 1.89
N LEU A 86 -5.22 15.84 2.59
CA LEU A 86 -5.12 14.41 2.92
C LEU A 86 -4.98 13.47 1.71
N VAL A 87 -4.97 13.99 0.48
CA VAL A 87 -4.97 13.17 -0.75
C VAL A 87 -3.67 13.35 -1.51
N ASN A 88 -3.23 14.59 -1.68
CA ASN A 88 -2.00 14.93 -2.38
C ASN A 88 -0.89 15.13 -1.35
N TRP A 89 0.14 14.30 -1.40
CA TRP A 89 1.21 14.27 -0.41
C TRP A 89 2.56 14.68 -1.01
N GLU A 90 3.40 15.33 -0.19
CA GLU A 90 4.78 15.69 -0.50
C GLU A 90 5.70 15.01 0.52
N LEU A 91 6.68 14.22 0.05
CA LEU A 91 7.76 13.70 0.89
C LEU A 91 8.72 14.84 1.26
N LEU A 92 8.92 15.04 2.57
CA LEU A 92 9.80 16.06 3.14
C LEU A 92 11.21 15.53 3.41
N GLY A 93 11.33 14.25 3.75
CA GLY A 93 12.57 13.62 4.18
C GLY A 93 12.28 12.42 5.07
N TYR A 94 13.26 12.06 5.89
CA TYR A 94 13.21 10.93 6.82
C TYR A 94 13.68 11.40 8.20
N ALA A 95 13.10 10.86 9.27
CA ALA A 95 13.52 11.20 10.63
C ALA A 95 14.73 10.39 11.11
N ALA A 96 14.94 9.19 10.56
CA ALA A 96 16.05 8.31 10.92
C ALA A 96 17.00 8.12 9.72
N ASP A 97 18.11 8.84 9.69
CA ASP A 97 19.09 8.73 8.59
C ASP A 97 19.72 7.33 8.51
N LYS A 98 20.08 6.77 9.67
CA LYS A 98 20.70 5.45 9.80
C LYS A 98 20.36 4.84 11.16
N LEU A 99 20.08 3.55 11.18
CA LEU A 99 19.93 2.76 12.39
C LEU A 99 21.00 1.68 12.40
N ASP A 100 22.00 1.81 13.28
CA ASP A 100 23.09 0.85 13.39
C ASP A 100 23.43 0.57 14.86
N PHE A 101 22.95 -0.58 15.35
CA PHE A 101 23.26 -1.09 16.68
C PHE A 101 24.16 -2.33 16.66
N GLY A 102 24.79 -2.65 15.52
CA GLY A 102 25.71 -3.78 15.40
C GLY A 102 25.53 -4.65 14.15
N PRO A 103 26.20 -5.81 14.10
CA PRO A 103 26.33 -6.63 12.88
C PRO A 103 25.00 -6.97 12.17
N ALA A 104 23.94 -7.26 12.92
CA ALA A 104 22.64 -7.58 12.33
C ALA A 104 22.00 -6.42 11.55
N TYR A 105 22.27 -5.17 11.94
CA TYR A 105 21.78 -3.96 11.26
C TYR A 105 22.60 -3.63 10.01
N ARG A 106 23.80 -4.20 9.88
CA ARG A 106 24.73 -4.02 8.76
C ARG A 106 24.80 -5.23 7.82
N LEU A 107 23.99 -6.27 8.04
CA LEU A 107 24.10 -7.57 7.33
C LEU A 107 25.50 -8.20 7.43
N GLU A 108 26.06 -8.25 8.63
CA GLU A 108 27.38 -8.83 8.92
C GLU A 108 27.25 -10.15 9.69
N ASP A 109 28.28 -11.00 9.60
CA ASP A 109 28.39 -12.27 10.32
C ASP A 109 27.19 -13.23 10.10
N GLY A 110 26.54 -13.16 8.93
CA GLY A 110 25.33 -13.93 8.62
C GLY A 110 24.10 -13.52 9.43
N LYS A 111 24.10 -12.34 10.06
CA LYS A 111 22.99 -11.80 10.85
C LYS A 111 22.23 -10.75 10.06
N ASN A 112 20.93 -10.63 10.34
CA ASN A 112 20.06 -9.64 9.74
C ASN A 112 18.96 -9.21 10.72
N ILE A 113 18.24 -8.16 10.35
CA ILE A 113 17.05 -7.66 11.03
C ILE A 113 15.85 -7.60 10.08
N TYR A 114 15.75 -8.51 9.10
CA TYR A 114 14.56 -8.57 8.24
C TYR A 114 13.29 -8.72 9.09
N GLY A 115 12.25 -7.92 8.78
CA GLY A 115 11.00 -7.86 9.55
C GLY A 115 11.14 -7.24 10.94
N GLN A 116 12.33 -6.75 11.29
CA GLN A 116 12.65 -6.04 12.53
C GLN A 116 13.08 -4.61 12.18
N GLY A 117 13.66 -3.88 13.15
CA GLY A 117 14.02 -2.47 12.97
C GLY A 117 12.88 -1.56 13.43
N ILE A 118 12.56 -0.53 12.65
CA ILE A 118 11.58 0.51 13.01
C ILE A 118 10.16 0.00 12.77
N TRP A 119 9.41 -0.23 13.85
CA TRP A 119 8.00 -0.63 13.86
C TRP A 119 7.07 0.56 14.13
N ALA A 120 5.77 0.30 14.36
CA ALA A 120 4.69 1.28 14.42
C ALA A 120 5.07 2.58 15.16
N PRO A 121 5.11 3.74 14.46
CA PRO A 121 5.43 5.02 15.06
C PRO A 121 4.22 5.76 15.63
N SER A 122 4.48 6.67 16.57
CA SER A 122 3.54 7.68 17.09
C SER A 122 4.14 9.08 16.90
N LEU A 123 3.61 9.84 15.93
CA LEU A 123 3.97 11.21 15.60
C LEU A 123 3.11 12.21 16.38
N ARG A 124 3.72 13.07 17.18
CA ARG A 124 3.00 14.09 17.98
C ARG A 124 3.67 15.44 17.85
N TYR A 125 2.93 16.49 18.19
CA TYR A 125 3.42 17.87 18.17
C TYR A 125 3.07 18.56 19.49
N ARG A 126 4.04 19.27 20.08
CA ARG A 126 3.84 20.07 21.30
C ARG A 126 4.80 21.25 21.28
N ASN A 127 4.26 22.44 21.54
CA ASN A 127 5.04 23.68 21.77
C ASN A 127 6.11 23.96 20.70
N GLY A 128 5.79 23.84 19.41
CA GLY A 128 6.76 24.12 18.34
C GLY A 128 7.56 22.91 17.86
N VAL A 129 7.46 21.75 18.51
CA VAL A 129 8.34 20.60 18.29
C VAL A 129 7.52 19.38 17.86
N PHE A 130 7.97 18.73 16.78
CA PHE A 130 7.52 17.41 16.36
C PHE A 130 8.29 16.34 17.12
N TYR A 131 7.59 15.27 17.51
CA TYR A 131 8.14 14.10 18.18
C TYR A 131 7.65 12.84 17.46
N ILE A 132 8.53 11.88 17.24
CA ILE A 132 8.18 10.54 16.76
C ILE A 132 8.71 9.54 17.75
N PHE A 133 7.83 8.70 18.28
CA PHE A 133 8.20 7.58 19.11
C PHE A 133 8.00 6.30 18.32
N THR A 134 8.96 5.37 18.36
CA THR A 134 8.84 4.10 17.63
C THR A 134 9.54 2.99 18.39
N ASN A 135 8.93 1.81 18.40
CA ASN A 135 9.58 0.61 18.88
C ASN A 135 10.64 0.15 17.87
N VAL A 136 11.82 -0.21 18.38
CA VAL A 136 12.81 -1.00 17.65
C VAL A 136 13.02 -2.30 18.41
N ASN A 137 12.75 -3.44 17.78
CA ASN A 137 12.79 -4.72 18.46
C ASN A 137 14.17 -5.04 19.07
N GLY A 138 14.16 -5.47 20.33
CA GLY A 138 15.39 -5.72 21.11
C GLY A 138 16.07 -4.44 21.64
N ARG A 139 15.45 -3.27 21.49
CA ARG A 139 15.94 -1.97 21.97
C ARG A 139 14.87 -1.27 22.83
N GLY A 140 15.28 -0.22 23.54
CA GLY A 140 14.33 0.74 24.10
C GLY A 140 13.55 1.45 22.98
N THR A 141 12.41 2.05 23.30
CA THR A 141 11.67 2.88 22.35
C THR A 141 12.56 4.05 21.89
N GLN A 142 12.63 4.27 20.58
CA GLN A 142 13.41 5.34 20.00
C GLN A 142 12.55 6.60 19.88
N ILE A 143 13.15 7.77 20.12
CA ILE A 143 12.48 9.07 20.03
C ILE A 143 13.25 9.95 19.05
N TYR A 144 12.53 10.55 18.11
CA TYR A 144 13.06 11.55 17.19
C TYR A 144 12.33 12.87 17.43
N SER A 145 13.05 14.00 17.46
CA SER A 145 12.42 15.32 17.60
C SER A 145 13.03 16.39 16.70
N ALA A 146 12.18 17.30 16.20
CA ALA A 146 12.61 18.42 15.36
C ALA A 146 11.63 19.59 15.44
N ILE A 147 12.15 20.82 15.33
CA ILE A 147 11.33 22.04 15.17
C ILE A 147 10.79 22.21 13.74
N ASN A 148 11.52 21.67 12.76
CA ASN A 148 11.15 21.65 11.37
C ASN A 148 10.89 20.20 10.96
N PRO A 149 9.73 19.84 10.39
CA PRO A 149 9.42 18.47 9.99
C PRO A 149 10.35 17.94 8.87
N LYS A 150 11.14 18.79 8.22
CA LYS A 150 12.24 18.40 7.31
C LYS A 150 13.53 18.00 8.03
N GLY A 151 13.59 18.16 9.35
CA GLY A 151 14.80 18.02 10.14
C GLY A 151 15.64 19.31 10.24
N PRO A 152 16.85 19.22 10.80
CA PRO A 152 17.48 18.00 11.30
C PRO A 152 16.72 17.41 12.50
N TRP A 153 16.72 16.08 12.59
CA TRP A 153 16.08 15.34 13.67
C TRP A 153 17.10 14.98 14.75
N THR A 154 16.70 15.09 16.00
CA THR A 154 17.48 14.69 17.17
C THR A 154 16.95 13.35 17.68
N HIS A 155 17.82 12.38 17.94
CA HIS A 155 17.45 10.98 18.21
C HIS A 155 17.94 10.49 19.57
N TRP A 156 17.03 9.98 20.42
CA TRP A 156 17.30 9.37 21.73
C TRP A 156 16.69 7.97 21.89
N GLU A 157 17.18 7.18 22.84
CA GLU A 157 16.62 5.89 23.24
C GLU A 157 16.04 5.99 24.66
N MET A 158 14.80 5.56 24.84
CA MET A 158 14.11 5.48 26.13
C MET A 158 14.68 4.36 27.01
N LYS A 159 14.44 4.45 28.32
CA LYS A 159 14.76 3.40 29.30
C LYS A 159 13.79 2.22 29.29
N ARG A 160 12.75 2.30 28.46
CA ARG A 160 11.65 1.32 28.36
C ARG A 160 11.43 0.97 26.89
N SER A 161 11.00 -0.27 26.64
CA SER A 161 10.53 -0.70 25.33
C SER A 161 9.01 -0.77 25.38
N LEU A 162 8.36 0.08 24.59
CA LEU A 162 6.91 0.25 24.53
C LEU A 162 6.46 -0.16 23.12
N HIS A 163 6.02 -1.40 22.98
CA HIS A 163 5.57 -1.97 21.70
C HIS A 163 4.27 -1.33 21.23
N ASP A 164 4.18 -0.95 19.95
CA ASP A 164 3.00 -0.34 19.33
C ASP A 164 2.41 0.84 20.13
N LEU A 165 3.30 1.69 20.62
CA LEU A 165 2.92 2.79 21.50
C LEU A 165 2.19 3.92 20.79
N SER A 166 1.37 4.64 21.56
CA SER A 166 0.79 5.92 21.19
C SER A 166 0.93 6.92 22.33
N VAL A 167 1.48 8.09 22.04
CA VAL A 167 1.64 9.16 23.04
C VAL A 167 0.51 10.18 22.90
N LEU A 168 0.00 10.69 24.01
CA LEU A 168 -0.92 11.83 24.08
C LEU A 168 -0.26 12.93 24.91
N PHE A 169 -0.07 14.10 24.31
CA PHE A 169 0.20 15.33 25.05
C PHE A 169 -1.14 15.94 25.44
N ASP A 170 -1.41 16.00 26.74
CA ASP A 170 -2.72 16.38 27.26
C ASP A 170 -2.77 17.86 27.69
N ASP A 171 -3.98 18.40 27.80
CA ASP A 171 -4.26 19.79 28.17
C ASP A 171 -3.83 20.12 29.60
N ASP A 172 -3.59 19.11 30.44
CA ASP A 172 -3.07 19.27 31.81
C ASP A 172 -1.54 19.49 31.87
N GLY A 173 -0.89 19.54 30.70
CA GLY A 173 0.55 19.74 30.55
C GLY A 173 1.38 18.45 30.60
N LYS A 174 0.76 17.29 30.86
CA LYS A 174 1.46 16.00 30.97
C LYS A 174 1.46 15.25 29.64
N ALA A 175 2.31 14.22 29.59
CA ALA A 175 2.36 13.26 28.51
C ALA A 175 1.95 11.88 29.03
N TYR A 176 1.06 11.22 28.30
CA TYR A 176 0.59 9.87 28.58
C TYR A 176 0.92 8.96 27.43
N VAL A 177 1.13 7.68 27.71
CA VAL A 177 1.41 6.68 26.68
C VAL A 177 0.52 5.47 26.88
N VAL A 178 -0.03 4.95 25.79
CA VAL A 178 -0.66 3.62 25.74
C VAL A 178 0.20 2.71 24.85
N TRP A 179 0.35 1.44 25.20
CA TRP A 179 1.18 0.50 24.43
C TRP A 179 0.80 -0.94 24.75
N GLY A 180 1.30 -1.88 23.93
CA GLY A 180 1.12 -3.31 24.10
C GLY A 180 0.39 -3.95 22.93
N HIS A 181 0.10 -5.24 23.10
CA HIS A 181 -0.56 -6.07 22.09
C HIS A 181 -1.57 -6.96 22.82
N GLN A 182 -2.86 -6.72 22.59
CA GLN A 182 -4.03 -7.34 23.26
C GLN A 182 -4.12 -7.03 24.76
N ASP A 183 -3.04 -7.19 25.52
CA ASP A 183 -2.88 -6.61 26.85
C ASP A 183 -2.30 -5.20 26.68
N LEU A 184 -3.14 -4.19 26.89
CA LEU A 184 -2.77 -2.79 26.71
C LEU A 184 -2.56 -2.10 28.04
N HIS A 185 -1.45 -1.39 28.11
CA HIS A 185 -0.99 -0.64 29.26
C HIS A 185 -1.17 0.86 29.02
N ILE A 186 -1.20 1.62 30.12
CA ILE A 186 -1.13 3.07 30.12
C ILE A 186 -0.21 3.54 31.24
N ALA A 187 0.49 4.65 31.03
CA ALA A 187 1.29 5.32 32.04
C ALA A 187 1.44 6.82 31.73
N GLN A 188 1.90 7.57 32.72
CA GLN A 188 2.40 8.93 32.50
C GLN A 188 3.89 8.85 32.13
N LEU A 189 4.32 9.62 31.12
CA LEU A 189 5.74 9.81 30.78
C LEU A 189 6.37 10.89 31.68
N THR A 190 7.67 10.75 31.95
CA THR A 190 8.47 11.81 32.58
C THR A 190 8.54 13.05 31.69
N ASP A 191 8.88 14.22 32.27
CA ASP A 191 8.91 15.48 31.52
C ASP A 191 9.93 15.48 30.37
N ASP A 192 11.03 14.74 30.54
CA ASP A 192 12.05 14.51 29.49
C ASP A 192 11.62 13.49 28.44
N LEU A 193 10.47 12.82 28.64
CA LEU A 193 9.90 11.79 27.78
C LEU A 193 10.72 10.50 27.66
N LEU A 194 11.76 10.31 28.49
CA LEU A 194 12.69 9.18 28.37
C LEU A 194 12.31 7.96 29.22
N ASP A 195 11.31 8.07 30.10
CA ASP A 195 10.85 7.00 30.99
C ASP A 195 9.38 7.18 31.41
N LEU A 196 8.89 6.24 32.22
CA LEU A 196 7.59 6.34 32.88
C LEU A 196 7.73 6.99 34.26
N VAL A 197 6.74 7.79 34.66
CA VAL A 197 6.63 8.26 36.04
C VAL A 197 6.33 7.05 36.95
N PRO A 198 7.11 6.84 38.04
CA PRO A 198 6.91 5.70 38.93
C PRO A 198 5.48 5.56 39.45
N ASN A 199 5.00 4.32 39.54
CA ASN A 199 3.66 3.96 40.04
C ASN A 199 2.47 4.48 39.23
N THR A 200 2.67 4.98 38.01
CA THR A 200 1.57 5.42 37.13
C THR A 200 1.12 4.36 36.14
N GLU A 201 1.91 3.30 35.94
CA GLU A 201 1.61 2.23 34.99
C GLU A 201 0.39 1.40 35.44
N LYS A 202 -0.53 1.17 34.51
CA LYS A 202 -1.76 0.38 34.71
C LYS A 202 -2.08 -0.42 33.45
N VAL A 203 -2.54 -1.66 33.61
CA VAL A 203 -3.20 -2.42 32.55
C VAL A 203 -4.63 -1.89 32.40
N ILE A 204 -4.98 -1.41 31.20
CA ILE A 204 -6.33 -0.88 30.90
C ILE A 204 -7.19 -1.82 30.07
N PHE A 205 -6.58 -2.78 29.37
CA PHE A 205 -7.29 -3.85 28.69
C PHE A 205 -6.51 -5.15 28.81
N SER A 206 -7.23 -6.23 29.05
CA SER A 206 -6.78 -7.61 28.89
C SER A 206 -7.19 -8.15 27.53
N LYS A 207 -6.50 -9.20 27.08
CA LYS A 207 -6.70 -9.84 25.77
C LYS A 207 -8.15 -10.09 25.35
N ASN A 208 -9.05 -10.39 26.30
CA ASN A 208 -10.43 -10.74 26.00
C ASN A 208 -11.39 -9.54 25.98
N GLU A 209 -10.92 -8.33 26.33
CA GLU A 209 -11.74 -7.11 26.32
C GLU A 209 -11.83 -6.51 24.92
N GLY A 210 -11.06 -7.05 23.97
CA GLY A 210 -11.31 -6.90 22.55
C GLY A 210 -10.57 -5.75 21.86
N MET A 211 -9.72 -5.02 22.59
CA MET A 211 -8.65 -4.21 22.01
C MET A 211 -7.53 -5.11 21.46
N GLY A 212 -6.60 -4.56 20.68
CA GLY A 212 -5.48 -5.30 20.10
C GLY A 212 -4.17 -4.52 20.12
N GLU A 213 -3.60 -4.22 18.96
CA GLU A 213 -2.28 -3.57 18.77
C GLU A 213 -2.38 -2.30 17.91
N GLY A 214 -1.27 -1.64 17.62
CA GLY A 214 -1.22 -0.43 16.79
C GLY A 214 -2.09 0.70 17.35
N ALA A 215 -1.89 1.06 18.62
CA ALA A 215 -2.77 2.01 19.30
C ALA A 215 -2.63 3.44 18.74
N HIS A 216 -3.76 4.14 18.62
CA HIS A 216 -3.81 5.58 18.40
C HIS A 216 -4.61 6.26 19.52
N PHE A 217 -3.96 7.15 20.27
CA PHE A 217 -4.51 7.76 21.49
C PHE A 217 -4.86 9.23 21.30
N TYR A 218 -6.11 9.58 21.65
CA TYR A 218 -6.68 10.90 21.40
C TYR A 218 -7.38 11.45 22.64
N LYS A 219 -7.48 12.78 22.68
CA LYS A 219 -8.49 13.48 23.46
C LYS A 219 -9.41 14.24 22.51
N ILE A 220 -10.69 13.91 22.52
CA ILE A 220 -11.70 14.46 21.62
C ILE A 220 -12.87 14.96 22.46
N ALA A 221 -13.15 16.26 22.39
CA ALA A 221 -14.25 16.91 23.11
C ALA A 221 -14.29 16.53 24.62
N GLY A 222 -13.11 16.56 25.28
CA GLY A 222 -12.98 16.27 26.71
C GLY A 222 -13.03 14.79 27.10
N ARG A 223 -13.08 13.86 26.13
CA ARG A 223 -13.01 12.40 26.37
C ARG A 223 -11.77 11.81 25.75
N TYR A 224 -11.26 10.74 26.35
CA TYR A 224 -10.13 9.98 25.85
C TYR A 224 -10.61 8.87 24.94
N TYR A 225 -9.94 8.68 23.80
CA TYR A 225 -10.24 7.64 22.82
C TYR A 225 -8.98 6.86 22.47
N ILE A 226 -9.09 5.54 22.41
CA ILE A 226 -8.04 4.65 21.90
C ILE A 226 -8.63 3.88 20.73
N ILE A 227 -8.03 4.01 19.55
CA ILE A 227 -8.33 3.16 18.39
C ILE A 227 -7.19 2.16 18.25
N SER A 228 -7.49 0.92 17.90
CA SER A 228 -6.47 -0.11 17.67
C SER A 228 -6.85 -1.02 16.50
N ALA A 229 -5.92 -1.88 16.10
CA ALA A 229 -6.17 -3.03 15.24
C ALA A 229 -6.37 -4.29 16.10
N ASN A 230 -7.19 -5.23 15.65
CA ASN A 230 -7.28 -6.56 16.26
C ASN A 230 -7.49 -7.62 15.18
N TYR A 231 -6.44 -8.42 14.93
CA TYR A 231 -6.49 -9.51 13.95
C TYR A 231 -7.38 -10.68 14.40
N ALA A 232 -7.66 -10.81 15.71
CA ALA A 232 -8.44 -11.92 16.24
C ALA A 232 -9.93 -11.79 15.83
N GLY A 233 -10.41 -12.79 15.08
CA GLY A 233 -11.80 -12.85 14.62
C GLY A 233 -12.09 -12.06 13.34
N GLY A 234 -11.12 -11.99 12.42
CA GLY A 234 -11.29 -11.47 11.07
C GLY A 234 -10.97 -9.98 10.93
N PHE A 235 -9.76 -9.58 11.35
CA PHE A 235 -9.19 -8.23 11.30
C PHE A 235 -10.20 -7.07 11.40
N ARG A 236 -10.33 -6.53 12.62
CA ARG A 236 -11.26 -5.44 12.95
C ARG A 236 -10.52 -4.27 13.60
N MET A 237 -11.16 -3.10 13.62
CA MET A 237 -10.71 -1.95 14.41
C MET A 237 -11.70 -1.68 15.55
N PRO A 238 -11.35 -2.04 16.80
CA PRO A 238 -12.08 -1.58 17.98
C PRO A 238 -11.72 -0.13 18.33
N ALA A 239 -12.59 0.49 19.11
CA ALA A 239 -12.31 1.76 19.77
C ALA A 239 -12.73 1.69 21.23
N ALA A 240 -11.98 2.35 22.10
CA ALA A 240 -12.33 2.52 23.50
C ALA A 240 -12.48 4.00 23.85
N ARG A 241 -13.34 4.32 24.83
CA ARG A 241 -13.50 5.69 25.32
C ARG A 241 -13.60 5.79 26.84
N ALA A 242 -13.10 6.89 27.40
CA ALA A 242 -13.18 7.18 28.83
C ALA A 242 -13.32 8.69 29.11
N THR A 243 -13.77 9.05 30.31
CA THR A 243 -13.79 10.44 30.80
C THR A 243 -12.54 10.81 31.60
N HIS A 244 -11.74 9.83 32.00
CA HIS A 244 -10.49 10.01 32.71
C HIS A 244 -9.38 9.22 31.99
N VAL A 245 -8.16 9.76 31.95
CA VAL A 245 -7.06 9.23 31.13
C VAL A 245 -6.72 7.77 31.48
N PHE A 246 -6.75 7.41 32.77
CA PHE A 246 -6.52 6.04 33.28
C PHE A 246 -7.76 5.12 33.24
N GLY A 247 -8.83 5.55 32.57
CA GLY A 247 -10.10 4.83 32.49
C GLY A 247 -11.01 5.03 33.73
N PRO A 248 -11.99 4.12 33.93
CA PRO A 248 -12.25 2.92 33.14
C PRO A 248 -12.68 3.25 31.70
N TYR A 249 -12.33 2.37 30.77
CA TYR A 249 -12.66 2.51 29.35
C TYR A 249 -13.85 1.62 28.98
N GLU A 250 -14.82 2.21 28.28
CA GLU A 250 -15.85 1.46 27.54
C GLU A 250 -15.27 1.05 26.18
N VAL A 251 -15.57 -0.16 25.68
CA VAL A 251 -15.05 -0.67 24.39
C VAL A 251 -16.18 -0.90 23.38
N ASN A 252 -16.06 -0.26 22.22
CA ASN A 252 -16.74 -0.64 21.00
C ASN A 252 -15.87 -1.63 20.21
N GLN A 253 -16.40 -2.84 20.01
CA GLN A 253 -15.64 -3.94 19.42
C GLN A 253 -15.33 -3.73 17.92
N ALA A 254 -16.11 -2.94 17.18
CA ALA A 254 -15.84 -2.77 15.75
C ALA A 254 -16.39 -1.44 15.24
N ILE A 255 -15.53 -0.43 15.19
CA ILE A 255 -15.77 0.80 14.42
C ILE A 255 -15.46 0.61 12.93
N SER A 256 -14.74 -0.47 12.58
CA SER A 256 -14.55 -0.98 11.22
C SER A 256 -14.30 -2.49 11.24
N LYS A 257 -14.75 -3.21 10.22
CA LYS A 257 -14.51 -4.65 10.04
C LYS A 257 -14.76 -5.10 8.60
N ASP A 258 -13.95 -6.06 8.12
CA ASP A 258 -14.07 -6.77 6.83
C ASP A 258 -13.99 -5.90 5.56
N GLU A 259 -13.67 -4.61 5.62
CA GLU A 259 -13.61 -3.76 4.42
C GLU A 259 -12.35 -4.05 3.62
N GLY A 260 -12.46 -4.63 2.44
CA GLY A 260 -11.32 -4.95 1.57
C GLY A 260 -11.54 -4.59 0.10
N PHE A 261 -12.56 -3.77 -0.22
CA PHE A 261 -12.95 -3.38 -1.58
C PHE A 261 -13.14 -4.56 -2.56
N GLY A 262 -13.40 -5.76 -2.06
CA GLY A 262 -13.51 -6.99 -2.85
C GLY A 262 -12.17 -7.58 -3.31
N LEU A 263 -11.03 -7.15 -2.76
CA LEU A 263 -9.73 -7.72 -3.09
C LEU A 263 -9.61 -9.16 -2.56
N VAL A 264 -9.21 -10.08 -3.43
CA VAL A 264 -8.93 -11.47 -3.06
C VAL A 264 -7.59 -11.56 -2.33
N GLY A 265 -7.56 -12.36 -1.26
CA GLY A 265 -6.31 -12.76 -0.62
C GLY A 265 -5.42 -13.52 -1.59
N GLY A 266 -4.21 -13.00 -1.78
CA GLY A 266 -3.21 -13.50 -2.71
C GLY A 266 -2.52 -14.80 -2.31
N TYR A 267 -1.41 -15.10 -2.98
CA TYR A 267 -0.50 -16.18 -2.61
C TYR A 267 0.04 -15.96 -1.19
N ARG A 268 0.20 -17.05 -0.43
CA ARG A 268 0.71 -17.04 0.94
C ARG A 268 1.79 -18.09 1.12
N LEU A 269 2.74 -17.78 1.99
CA LEU A 269 3.84 -18.67 2.32
C LEU A 269 3.59 -19.36 3.67
N LYS A 270 3.67 -20.70 3.71
CA LYS A 270 3.48 -21.48 4.95
C LYS A 270 4.76 -21.63 5.77
N ASN A 271 5.93 -21.51 5.14
CA ASN A 271 7.24 -21.68 5.77
C ASN A 271 8.27 -20.72 5.15
N ASN A 272 9.22 -20.24 5.94
CA ASN A 272 10.20 -19.23 5.49
C ASN A 272 11.56 -19.83 5.05
N LYS A 273 11.59 -21.12 4.69
CA LYS A 273 12.82 -21.81 4.25
C LYS A 273 12.52 -22.68 3.05
N TYR A 274 13.48 -22.81 2.14
CA TYR A 274 13.38 -23.74 1.02
C TYR A 274 13.36 -25.21 1.51
N PRO A 275 12.55 -26.11 0.90
CA PRO A 275 11.57 -25.85 -0.16
C PRO A 275 10.37 -25.06 0.36
N PHE A 276 9.95 -24.05 -0.40
CA PHE A 276 8.84 -23.18 -0.02
C PHE A 276 7.48 -23.84 -0.32
N GLU A 277 6.57 -23.75 0.63
CA GLU A 277 5.18 -24.20 0.51
C GLU A 277 4.28 -22.99 0.26
N VAL A 278 3.82 -22.87 -0.98
CA VAL A 278 2.99 -21.75 -1.44
C VAL A 278 1.52 -22.17 -1.48
N THR A 279 0.66 -21.40 -0.83
CA THR A 279 -0.79 -21.53 -0.90
C THR A 279 -1.32 -20.54 -1.94
N PRO A 280 -2.12 -20.98 -2.93
CA PRO A 280 -2.70 -20.08 -3.92
C PRO A 280 -3.80 -19.18 -3.32
N PRO A 281 -4.19 -18.11 -4.04
CA PRO A 281 -5.32 -17.28 -3.67
C PRO A 281 -6.60 -18.07 -3.41
N ASN A 282 -7.38 -17.66 -2.41
CA ASN A 282 -8.68 -18.27 -2.10
C ASN A 282 -9.78 -17.18 -2.04
N PRO A 283 -10.56 -17.01 -3.13
CA PRO A 283 -11.66 -16.03 -3.18
C PRO A 283 -12.77 -16.25 -2.15
N ALA A 284 -12.93 -17.46 -1.60
CA ALA A 284 -13.95 -17.73 -0.59
C ALA A 284 -13.60 -17.19 0.81
N SER A 285 -12.34 -16.80 1.04
CA SER A 285 -11.91 -16.20 2.31
C SER A 285 -12.38 -14.76 2.42
N ARG A 286 -13.11 -14.43 3.48
CA ARG A 286 -13.75 -13.12 3.66
C ARG A 286 -12.92 -12.10 4.44
N ASP A 287 -11.87 -12.54 5.13
CA ASP A 287 -11.09 -11.71 6.04
C ASP A 287 -9.69 -11.37 5.47
N ALA A 288 -9.42 -11.73 4.22
CA ALA A 288 -8.05 -11.92 3.75
C ALA A 288 -7.22 -10.64 3.51
N THR A 289 -7.86 -9.48 3.48
CA THR A 289 -7.28 -8.19 3.06
C THR A 289 -7.92 -6.97 3.73
N ALA A 290 -8.58 -7.13 4.89
CA ALA A 290 -9.38 -6.06 5.48
C ALA A 290 -8.55 -4.82 5.90
N MET A 291 -9.13 -3.63 5.75
CA MET A 291 -8.62 -2.35 6.24
C MET A 291 -8.51 -2.38 7.77
N HIS A 292 -7.36 -1.96 8.29
CA HIS A 292 -7.06 -2.02 9.69
C HIS A 292 -5.91 -1.12 10.11
N GLN A 293 -5.78 -0.93 11.43
CA GLN A 293 -4.81 -0.03 12.05
C GLN A 293 -4.94 1.41 11.52
N GLY A 294 -4.18 2.34 12.09
CA GLY A 294 -4.34 3.74 11.82
C GLY A 294 -5.39 4.38 12.72
N GLY A 295 -5.81 5.58 12.33
CA GLY A 295 -6.44 6.52 13.24
C GLY A 295 -7.43 7.45 12.56
N ILE A 296 -7.76 8.54 13.24
CA ILE A 296 -8.68 9.56 12.75
C ILE A 296 -8.09 10.96 12.90
N VAL A 297 -8.48 11.86 12.00
CA VAL A 297 -8.05 13.26 12.00
C VAL A 297 -9.23 14.17 11.67
N LEU A 298 -9.21 15.37 12.23
CA LEU A 298 -10.21 16.41 12.01
C LEU A 298 -9.67 17.50 11.07
N THR A 299 -10.40 17.77 9.99
CA THR A 299 -10.11 18.91 9.09
C THR A 299 -10.55 20.23 9.68
N GLU A 300 -10.06 21.37 9.17
CA GLU A 300 -10.53 22.68 9.61
C GLU A 300 -12.03 22.90 9.33
N ALA A 301 -12.60 22.19 8.35
CA ALA A 301 -14.02 22.24 8.01
C ALA A 301 -14.90 21.42 8.98
N GLY A 302 -14.31 20.81 10.02
CA GLY A 302 -15.03 20.00 11.00
C GLY A 302 -15.36 18.59 10.51
N GLU A 303 -14.73 18.11 9.44
CA GLU A 303 -14.91 16.73 8.97
C GLU A 303 -13.91 15.78 9.62
N TRP A 304 -14.40 14.64 10.09
CA TRP A 304 -13.55 13.55 10.56
C TRP A 304 -13.25 12.58 9.43
N TRP A 305 -11.97 12.23 9.31
CA TRP A 305 -11.46 11.30 8.31
C TRP A 305 -10.58 10.25 8.99
N GLY A 306 -10.73 9.00 8.57
CA GLY A 306 -9.93 7.88 9.03
C GLY A 306 -8.80 7.59 8.06
N PHE A 307 -7.59 7.42 8.57
CA PHE A 307 -6.45 6.92 7.82
C PHE A 307 -6.15 5.50 8.31
N SER A 308 -6.01 4.55 7.40
CA SER A 308 -5.87 3.14 7.76
C SER A 308 -5.07 2.40 6.71
N MET A 309 -4.37 1.32 7.06
CA MET A 309 -3.69 0.49 6.07
C MET A 309 -4.58 -0.68 5.63
N MET A 310 -4.31 -1.22 4.44
CA MET A 310 -4.98 -2.40 3.92
C MET A 310 -3.94 -3.37 3.36
N ASP A 311 -4.05 -4.65 3.69
CA ASP A 311 -3.19 -5.69 3.14
C ASP A 311 -3.51 -5.90 1.65
N TYR A 312 -2.57 -5.54 0.77
CA TYR A 312 -2.74 -5.59 -0.68
C TYR A 312 -1.87 -6.67 -1.33
N ASN A 313 -1.69 -7.79 -0.62
CA ASN A 313 -0.89 -8.93 -1.07
C ASN A 313 0.58 -8.53 -1.35
N SER A 314 1.22 -9.07 -2.38
CA SER A 314 2.66 -8.90 -2.64
C SER A 314 3.17 -7.46 -2.80
N VAL A 315 2.31 -6.46 -3.06
CA VAL A 315 2.75 -5.05 -3.08
C VAL A 315 2.96 -4.48 -1.66
N GLY A 316 2.40 -5.13 -0.63
CA GLY A 316 2.53 -4.75 0.78
C GLY A 316 1.24 -4.19 1.37
N ARG A 317 1.40 -3.35 2.41
CA ARG A 317 0.31 -2.73 3.16
C ARG A 317 0.15 -1.28 2.73
N LEU A 318 -1.03 -0.91 2.24
CA LEU A 318 -1.24 0.36 1.54
C LEU A 318 -2.12 1.30 2.35
N LEU A 319 -1.74 2.58 2.39
CA LEU A 319 -2.52 3.62 3.06
C LEU A 319 -3.83 3.91 2.30
N SER A 320 -4.93 3.91 3.05
CA SER A 320 -6.27 4.26 2.59
C SER A 320 -6.88 5.36 3.47
N LEU A 321 -7.80 6.13 2.89
CA LEU A 321 -8.53 7.22 3.53
C LEU A 321 -10.03 6.93 3.50
N ALA A 322 -10.71 7.17 4.62
CA ALA A 322 -12.11 6.82 4.82
C ALA A 322 -12.88 7.99 5.45
N PRO A 323 -14.14 8.26 5.03
CA PRO A 323 -15.01 9.16 5.78
C PRO A 323 -15.35 8.55 7.15
N ILE A 324 -15.47 9.39 8.19
CA ILE A 324 -15.91 8.95 9.53
C ILE A 324 -17.33 9.44 9.81
N THR A 325 -18.19 8.52 10.23
CA THR A 325 -19.52 8.83 10.75
C THR A 325 -19.53 8.66 12.27
N TRP A 326 -19.82 9.74 12.99
CA TRP A 326 -20.07 9.65 14.43
C TRP A 326 -21.47 9.13 14.70
N LYS A 327 -21.57 8.03 15.45
CA LYS A 327 -22.85 7.46 15.90
C LYS A 327 -22.73 7.03 17.35
N ASP A 328 -23.67 7.45 18.19
CA ASP A 328 -23.71 7.11 19.62
C ASP A 328 -22.39 7.43 20.36
N GLY A 329 -21.70 8.47 19.92
CA GLY A 329 -20.40 8.92 20.44
C GLY A 329 -19.19 8.06 20.03
N TRP A 330 -19.31 7.27 18.96
CA TRP A 330 -18.25 6.43 18.38
C TRP A 330 -17.90 6.83 16.94
N PRO A 331 -16.61 6.82 16.55
CA PRO A 331 -16.16 7.22 15.22
C PRO A 331 -16.12 6.01 14.26
N TYR A 332 -17.24 5.70 13.61
CA TYR A 332 -17.27 4.60 12.63
C TYR A 332 -16.61 4.98 11.32
N PHE A 333 -15.80 4.08 10.76
CA PHE A 333 -15.35 4.17 9.38
C PHE A 333 -16.53 3.90 8.46
N GLY A 334 -16.77 4.77 7.48
CA GLY A 334 -17.85 4.62 6.53
C GLY A 334 -18.93 5.70 6.64
N LEU A 335 -19.91 5.61 5.74
CA LEU A 335 -20.96 6.59 5.57
C LEU A 335 -22.21 6.26 6.41
N PRO A 336 -23.09 7.24 6.71
CA PRO A 336 -24.35 6.97 7.38
C PRO A 336 -25.16 5.89 6.66
N GLY A 337 -25.69 4.92 7.42
CA GLY A 337 -26.44 3.78 6.86
C GLY A 337 -25.58 2.58 6.48
N ASN A 338 -24.28 2.75 6.23
CA ASN A 338 -23.36 1.68 5.84
C ASN A 338 -22.05 1.75 6.64
N LEU A 339 -22.16 1.67 7.97
CA LEU A 339 -21.04 1.78 8.90
C LEU A 339 -20.13 0.55 8.83
N GLY A 340 -18.82 0.75 8.97
CA GLY A 340 -17.77 -0.25 8.79
C GLY A 340 -17.40 -0.51 7.33
N ARG A 341 -18.04 0.17 6.38
CA ARG A 341 -17.84 -0.01 4.93
C ARG A 341 -17.51 1.31 4.27
N ASN A 342 -16.50 1.31 3.42
CA ASN A 342 -15.99 2.53 2.80
C ASN A 342 -16.17 2.51 1.28
N PRO A 343 -16.55 3.63 0.67
CA PRO A 343 -16.40 3.78 -0.77
C PRO A 343 -14.92 3.78 -1.14
N ARG A 344 -14.54 3.03 -2.17
CA ARG A 344 -13.16 3.06 -2.68
C ARG A 344 -12.83 4.40 -3.34
N THR A 345 -13.81 5.00 -4.03
CA THR A 345 -13.72 6.34 -4.62
C THR A 345 -14.72 7.26 -3.96
N TRP A 346 -14.28 8.41 -3.45
CA TRP A 346 -15.13 9.35 -2.76
C TRP A 346 -14.73 10.81 -3.01
N ILE A 347 -15.62 11.73 -2.65
CA ILE A 347 -15.30 13.17 -2.69
C ILE A 347 -14.12 13.48 -1.76
N LYS A 348 -13.28 14.44 -2.16
CA LYS A 348 -12.14 14.85 -1.33
C LYS A 348 -12.59 15.47 0.00
N PRO A 349 -11.76 15.36 1.06
CA PRO A 349 -11.95 16.10 2.30
C PRO A 349 -12.12 17.60 2.06
N ARG A 350 -13.03 18.24 2.79
CA ARG A 350 -13.11 19.70 2.82
C ARG A 350 -12.01 20.24 3.72
N THR A 351 -11.11 20.99 3.11
CA THR A 351 -10.02 21.72 3.76
C THR A 351 -10.04 23.18 3.32
N THR A 352 -9.36 24.04 4.06
CA THR A 352 -9.30 25.48 3.77
C THR A 352 -8.59 25.78 2.45
N GLU A 353 -7.58 24.97 2.12
CA GLU A 353 -6.78 25.11 0.92
C GLU A 353 -6.69 23.78 0.16
N SER A 354 -6.82 23.85 -1.16
CA SER A 354 -6.54 22.72 -2.04
C SER A 354 -5.04 22.60 -2.29
N GLN A 355 -4.51 21.38 -2.29
CA GLN A 355 -3.15 21.12 -2.76
C GLN A 355 -3.14 20.81 -4.25
N GLN A 356 -2.06 21.20 -4.93
CA GLN A 356 -1.84 20.81 -6.33
C GLN A 356 -1.79 19.29 -6.44
N ILE A 357 -2.44 18.75 -7.47
CA ILE A 357 -2.38 17.34 -7.80
C ILE A 357 -0.93 16.95 -8.08
N ARG A 358 -0.43 16.02 -7.28
CA ARG A 358 0.97 15.58 -7.33
C ARG A 358 1.05 14.14 -6.85
N ALA A 359 1.89 13.35 -7.52
CA ALA A 359 2.29 12.07 -6.99
C ALA A 359 3.30 12.23 -5.84
N PRO A 360 3.22 11.40 -4.79
CA PRO A 360 4.04 11.57 -3.59
C PRO A 360 5.53 11.34 -3.84
N PHE A 361 5.89 10.57 -4.87
CA PHE A 361 7.26 10.17 -5.13
C PHE A 361 7.61 10.28 -6.62
N ASP A 362 8.81 10.78 -6.89
CA ASP A 362 9.48 10.64 -8.18
C ASP A 362 10.32 9.35 -8.15
N ARG A 363 10.13 8.49 -9.15
CA ARG A 363 10.54 7.07 -9.07
C ARG A 363 11.68 6.69 -9.99
N SER A 364 11.69 7.21 -11.21
CA SER A 364 12.77 6.92 -12.16
C SER A 364 13.98 7.78 -11.82
N ASP A 365 15.19 7.29 -12.07
CA ASP A 365 16.43 7.98 -11.73
C ASP A 365 17.50 7.71 -12.80
N ASP A 366 18.18 8.75 -13.26
CA ASP A 366 19.34 8.67 -14.18
C ASP A 366 20.67 8.90 -13.45
N PHE A 367 20.63 9.07 -12.12
CA PHE A 367 21.81 9.21 -11.26
C PHE A 367 22.76 10.34 -11.69
N THR A 368 22.22 11.38 -12.34
CA THR A 368 22.99 12.57 -12.74
C THR A 368 23.14 13.58 -11.60
N GLU A 369 22.21 13.57 -10.66
CA GLU A 369 22.23 14.44 -9.48
C GLU A 369 23.29 13.98 -8.45
N PRO A 370 23.87 14.90 -7.66
CA PRO A 370 24.95 14.58 -6.70
C PRO A 370 24.48 13.79 -5.48
N ALA A 371 23.16 13.62 -5.30
CA ALA A 371 22.55 12.87 -4.22
C ALA A 371 21.45 11.96 -4.78
N LEU A 372 21.25 10.81 -4.14
CA LEU A 372 20.15 9.92 -4.46
C LEU A 372 18.81 10.64 -4.26
N LYS A 373 17.85 10.38 -5.15
CA LYS A 373 16.48 10.85 -4.95
C LYS A 373 15.94 10.36 -3.59
N PRO A 374 15.15 11.18 -2.86
CA PRO A 374 14.72 10.84 -1.50
C PRO A 374 13.95 9.53 -1.37
N LEU A 375 13.33 9.01 -2.44
CA LEU A 375 12.58 7.76 -2.39
C LEU A 375 13.46 6.53 -2.11
N TRP A 376 14.74 6.59 -2.47
CA TRP A 376 15.66 5.47 -2.32
C TRP A 376 15.91 5.12 -0.86
N GLN A 377 15.87 3.82 -0.54
CA GLN A 377 16.28 3.29 0.76
C GLN A 377 17.15 2.07 0.56
N TRP A 378 18.23 1.96 1.31
CA TRP A 378 19.06 0.78 1.44
C TRP A 378 18.33 -0.34 2.15
N ASN A 379 18.55 -1.56 1.71
CA ASN A 379 18.25 -2.75 2.49
C ASN A 379 19.30 -2.87 3.61
N HIS A 380 18.89 -2.60 4.86
CA HIS A 380 19.79 -2.44 6.01
C HIS A 380 20.71 -1.20 5.92
N ALA A 381 21.56 -1.00 6.93
CA ALA A 381 22.49 0.12 6.97
C ALA A 381 23.55 0.00 5.84
N PRO A 382 23.78 1.06 5.05
CA PRO A 382 24.79 1.04 3.99
C PRO A 382 26.22 1.11 4.54
N VAL A 383 27.15 0.63 3.70
CA VAL A 383 28.59 0.83 3.80
C VAL A 383 28.96 2.03 2.91
N ASP A 384 29.14 3.18 3.54
CA ASP A 384 29.10 4.49 2.88
C ASP A 384 30.23 4.72 1.85
N ASP A 385 31.39 4.09 2.02
CA ASP A 385 32.54 4.17 1.10
C ASP A 385 32.53 3.09 0.01
N LYS A 386 31.39 2.41 -0.19
CA LYS A 386 31.24 1.29 -1.15
C LYS A 386 30.10 1.53 -2.15
N TRP A 387 29.63 2.77 -2.24
CA TRP A 387 28.77 3.24 -3.31
C TRP A 387 29.14 4.70 -3.64
N SER A 388 28.85 5.15 -4.86
CA SER A 388 29.19 6.53 -5.26
C SER A 388 28.33 7.01 -6.44
N LEU A 389 28.02 8.31 -6.43
CA LEU A 389 27.47 9.06 -7.59
C LEU A 389 28.54 9.93 -8.26
N SER A 390 29.74 10.02 -7.67
CA SER A 390 30.80 10.96 -8.08
C SER A 390 32.03 10.28 -8.68
N GLU A 391 32.27 9.00 -8.38
CA GLU A 391 33.36 8.22 -8.99
C GLU A 391 33.21 8.11 -10.51
N ARG A 392 31.97 8.09 -10.99
CA ARG A 392 31.61 8.17 -12.41
C ARG A 392 30.33 9.02 -12.54
N PRO A 393 30.43 10.33 -12.81
CA PRO A 393 29.26 11.20 -12.91
C PRO A 393 28.22 10.67 -13.92
N GLY A 394 26.94 10.72 -13.54
CA GLY A 394 25.83 10.15 -14.32
C GLY A 394 25.62 8.64 -14.10
N PHE A 395 26.24 8.06 -13.07
CA PHE A 395 26.07 6.65 -12.72
C PHE A 395 26.02 6.48 -11.21
N LEU A 396 25.15 5.58 -10.74
CA LEU A 396 25.32 4.96 -9.44
C LEU A 396 26.34 3.83 -9.56
N ARG A 397 27.47 3.95 -8.89
CA ARG A 397 28.45 2.88 -8.75
C ARG A 397 28.22 2.11 -7.46
N LEU A 398 28.17 0.78 -7.55
CA LEU A 398 28.20 -0.12 -6.41
C LEU A 398 29.48 -0.96 -6.45
N HIS A 399 30.26 -0.95 -5.37
CA HIS A 399 31.42 -1.83 -5.19
C HIS A 399 30.97 -3.16 -4.62
N ALA A 400 31.33 -4.27 -5.28
CA ALA A 400 30.89 -5.59 -4.88
C ALA A 400 31.54 -6.00 -3.55
N LEU A 401 30.71 -6.14 -2.51
CA LEU A 401 31.12 -6.69 -1.22
C LEU A 401 30.92 -8.20 -1.19
N HIS A 402 31.70 -8.92 -0.39
CA HIS A 402 31.46 -10.34 -0.17
C HIS A 402 30.04 -10.60 0.36
N ALA A 403 29.33 -11.54 -0.26
CA ALA A 403 28.08 -12.12 0.26
C ALA A 403 27.88 -13.55 -0.29
N ASP A 404 27.35 -14.45 0.54
CA ASP A 404 27.05 -15.83 0.13
C ASP A 404 25.86 -15.91 -0.84
N SER A 405 24.94 -14.95 -0.76
CA SER A 405 23.76 -14.85 -1.60
C SER A 405 23.27 -13.40 -1.72
N PHE A 406 22.32 -13.15 -2.61
CA PHE A 406 21.65 -11.83 -2.69
C PHE A 406 20.98 -11.43 -1.36
N TRP A 407 20.51 -12.39 -0.57
CA TRP A 407 19.87 -12.12 0.73
C TRP A 407 20.80 -11.40 1.71
N ASP A 408 22.11 -11.61 1.55
CA ASP A 408 23.17 -11.10 2.42
C ASP A 408 23.96 -9.96 1.75
N ALA A 409 23.54 -9.53 0.56
CA ALA A 409 24.23 -8.50 -0.23
C ALA A 409 24.00 -7.10 0.37
N ARG A 410 25.04 -6.60 1.05
CA ARG A 410 25.14 -5.22 1.52
C ARG A 410 25.11 -4.22 0.36
N ASN A 411 24.72 -2.98 0.65
CA ASN A 411 24.53 -1.91 -0.35
C ASN A 411 23.55 -2.29 -1.46
N THR A 412 22.54 -3.10 -1.16
CA THR A 412 21.40 -3.26 -2.05
C THR A 412 20.50 -2.02 -1.92
N LEU A 413 20.48 -1.17 -2.95
CA LEU A 413 19.67 0.04 -3.00
C LEU A 413 18.26 -0.30 -3.47
N THR A 414 17.21 0.17 -2.78
CA THR A 414 15.83 -0.27 -3.05
C THR A 414 14.81 0.85 -3.16
N GLN A 415 13.78 0.62 -3.96
CA GLN A 415 12.49 1.32 -3.88
C GLN A 415 11.36 0.35 -3.57
N ARG A 416 10.31 0.85 -2.91
CA ARG A 416 9.04 0.13 -2.75
C ARG A 416 8.42 -0.13 -4.12
N ALA A 417 7.95 -1.37 -4.35
CA ALA A 417 7.18 -1.67 -5.55
C ALA A 417 5.85 -0.92 -5.59
N ILE A 418 5.29 -0.75 -6.79
CA ILE A 418 4.07 0.02 -7.01
C ILE A 418 3.07 -0.75 -7.89
N GLY A 419 1.83 -0.80 -7.44
CA GLY A 419 0.72 -1.42 -8.17
C GLY A 419 -0.07 -0.43 -9.04
N PRO A 420 -1.12 -0.92 -9.73
CA PRO A 420 -1.48 -2.33 -9.85
C PRO A 420 -0.49 -3.12 -10.72
N MET A 421 0.19 -2.45 -11.65
CA MET A 421 1.21 -3.04 -12.51
C MET A 421 2.35 -2.04 -12.71
N SER A 422 3.58 -2.53 -12.76
CA SER A 422 4.75 -1.69 -13.02
C SER A 422 5.93 -2.51 -13.53
N SER A 423 6.85 -1.84 -14.19
CA SER A 423 8.00 -2.47 -14.84
C SER A 423 9.28 -1.69 -14.63
N PRO A 424 10.08 -2.00 -13.60
CA PRO A 424 11.43 -1.46 -13.47
C PRO A 424 12.32 -1.99 -14.60
N THR A 425 13.05 -1.08 -15.23
CA THR A 425 14.10 -1.37 -16.21
C THR A 425 15.39 -0.68 -15.75
N VAL A 426 16.46 -1.44 -15.54
CA VAL A 426 17.76 -0.88 -15.18
C VAL A 426 18.72 -0.99 -16.35
N ALA A 427 19.47 0.07 -16.63
CA ALA A 427 20.60 0.03 -17.54
C ALA A 427 21.89 -0.07 -16.72
N ILE A 428 22.67 -1.13 -16.94
CA ILE A 428 23.87 -1.44 -16.17
C ILE A 428 25.08 -1.65 -17.10
N ASP A 429 26.22 -1.11 -16.69
CA ASP A 429 27.55 -1.36 -17.25
C ASP A 429 28.36 -2.20 -16.26
N VAL A 430 28.71 -3.42 -16.71
CA VAL A 430 29.35 -4.46 -15.92
C VAL A 430 30.81 -4.70 -16.32
N ALA A 431 31.42 -3.77 -17.05
CA ALA A 431 32.83 -3.87 -17.45
C ALA A 431 33.79 -3.98 -16.25
N GLY A 432 33.41 -3.39 -15.11
CA GLY A 432 34.17 -3.39 -13.87
C GLY A 432 34.02 -4.64 -12.99
N LEU A 433 33.17 -5.61 -13.37
CA LEU A 433 33.01 -6.84 -12.58
C LEU A 433 34.30 -7.67 -12.59
N LEU A 434 34.62 -8.28 -11.47
CA LEU A 434 35.66 -9.30 -11.30
C LEU A 434 35.05 -10.69 -11.16
N ASP A 435 35.90 -11.73 -11.21
CA ASP A 435 35.43 -13.10 -11.07
C ASP A 435 34.70 -13.31 -9.74
N ASN A 436 33.55 -14.01 -9.83
CA ASN A 436 32.56 -14.27 -8.79
C ASN A 436 31.63 -13.09 -8.44
N ASP A 437 31.73 -11.96 -9.14
CA ASP A 437 30.76 -10.88 -8.98
C ASP A 437 29.42 -11.21 -9.64
N VAL A 438 28.35 -10.72 -9.01
CA VAL A 438 26.99 -10.69 -9.53
C VAL A 438 26.41 -9.29 -9.29
N ALA A 439 25.87 -8.66 -10.33
CA ALA A 439 25.21 -7.37 -10.22
C ALA A 439 23.97 -7.26 -11.11
N GLY A 440 22.93 -6.57 -10.65
CA GLY A 440 21.70 -6.45 -11.43
C GLY A 440 20.49 -5.90 -10.69
N LEU A 441 19.32 -6.38 -11.13
CA LEU A 441 17.99 -6.01 -10.66
C LEU A 441 17.37 -7.17 -9.86
N ALA A 442 16.82 -6.87 -8.69
CA ALA A 442 16.14 -7.83 -7.83
C ALA A 442 14.67 -7.45 -7.60
N LEU A 443 13.84 -8.47 -7.43
CA LEU A 443 12.57 -8.38 -6.71
C LEU A 443 12.83 -8.92 -5.30
N LEU A 444 13.15 -8.02 -4.36
CA LEU A 444 13.44 -8.35 -2.97
C LEU A 444 12.13 -8.65 -2.23
N ASN A 445 11.96 -9.92 -1.87
CA ASN A 445 11.03 -10.42 -0.85
C ASN A 445 11.50 -11.84 -0.44
N LEU A 446 10.68 -12.62 0.25
CA LEU A 446 10.92 -14.04 0.48
C LEU A 446 9.76 -14.87 -0.09
N PRO A 447 9.96 -15.71 -1.12
CA PRO A 447 11.19 -15.82 -1.91
C PRO A 447 11.51 -14.55 -2.71
N TYR A 448 12.79 -14.36 -3.06
CA TYR A 448 13.22 -13.32 -4.02
C TYR A 448 13.51 -13.90 -5.41
N ALA A 449 13.63 -13.00 -6.38
CA ALA A 449 14.22 -13.29 -7.69
C ALA A 449 15.24 -12.22 -8.06
N THR A 450 16.31 -12.61 -8.74
CA THR A 450 17.33 -11.68 -9.28
C THR A 450 17.56 -11.94 -10.75
N LEU A 451 17.59 -10.87 -11.54
CA LEU A 451 18.10 -10.87 -12.91
C LEU A 451 19.35 -9.99 -12.91
N GLY A 452 20.51 -10.58 -13.20
CA GLY A 452 21.78 -9.87 -13.19
C GLY A 452 22.79 -10.45 -14.17
N VAL A 453 23.98 -9.84 -14.20
CA VAL A 453 25.15 -10.40 -14.88
C VAL A 453 26.07 -10.98 -13.82
N GLU A 454 26.48 -12.22 -14.02
CA GLU A 454 27.56 -12.86 -13.27
C GLU A 454 28.84 -12.90 -14.11
N ARG A 455 30.00 -12.73 -13.46
CA ARG A 455 31.30 -12.97 -14.07
C ARG A 455 31.97 -14.19 -13.45
N LYS A 456 32.33 -15.17 -14.28
CA LYS A 456 33.00 -16.39 -13.83
C LYS A 456 34.07 -16.83 -14.83
N ASN A 457 35.29 -17.08 -14.35
CA ASN A 457 36.44 -17.45 -15.19
C ASN A 457 36.61 -16.48 -16.37
N SER A 458 36.52 -15.18 -16.10
CA SER A 458 36.57 -14.09 -17.09
C SER A 458 35.49 -14.11 -18.18
N LYS A 459 34.41 -14.87 -18.01
CA LYS A 459 33.25 -14.87 -18.92
C LYS A 459 32.04 -14.24 -18.22
N LEU A 460 31.29 -13.44 -18.98
CA LEU A 460 30.04 -12.87 -18.52
C LEU A 460 28.87 -13.77 -18.90
N SER A 461 27.86 -13.84 -18.05
CA SER A 461 26.58 -14.48 -18.34
C SER A 461 25.46 -13.72 -17.67
N LEU A 462 24.33 -13.57 -18.35
CA LEU A 462 23.08 -13.22 -17.69
C LEU A 462 22.63 -14.40 -16.84
N ALA A 463 22.16 -14.11 -15.63
CA ALA A 463 21.64 -15.08 -14.69
C ALA A 463 20.31 -14.58 -14.12
N LEU A 464 19.26 -15.35 -14.34
CA LEU A 464 17.98 -15.22 -13.62
C LEU A 464 17.94 -16.31 -12.55
N PHE A 465 18.00 -15.91 -11.28
CA PHE A 465 17.80 -16.81 -10.14
C PHE A 465 16.41 -16.64 -9.55
N ASP A 466 15.71 -17.76 -9.39
CA ASP A 466 14.42 -17.87 -8.72
C ASP A 466 14.62 -18.69 -7.43
N GLN A 467 14.50 -18.02 -6.28
CA GLN A 467 14.67 -18.66 -4.98
C GLN A 467 13.53 -19.63 -4.65
N ALA A 468 12.32 -19.39 -5.15
CA ALA A 468 11.16 -20.24 -4.91
C ALA A 468 11.38 -21.65 -5.48
N ARG A 469 11.99 -21.71 -6.67
CA ARG A 469 12.35 -22.95 -7.38
C ARG A 469 13.78 -23.42 -7.07
N ASN A 470 14.59 -22.57 -6.44
CA ASN A 470 16.03 -22.74 -6.27
C ASN A 470 16.74 -23.10 -7.59
N GLN A 471 16.46 -22.32 -8.64
CA GLN A 471 16.96 -22.55 -9.99
C GLN A 471 17.55 -21.28 -10.58
N THR A 472 18.59 -21.45 -11.40
CA THR A 472 19.18 -20.36 -12.19
C THR A 472 19.15 -20.69 -13.67
N VAL A 473 18.59 -19.78 -14.47
CA VAL A 473 18.70 -19.81 -15.93
C VAL A 473 19.85 -18.90 -16.35
N ARG A 474 20.75 -19.39 -17.21
CA ARG A 474 21.94 -18.66 -17.67
C ARG A 474 21.98 -18.49 -19.18
N VAL A 475 22.39 -17.31 -19.63
CA VAL A 475 22.63 -17.00 -21.05
C VAL A 475 24.02 -16.37 -21.20
N PRO A 476 24.92 -16.91 -22.04
CA PRO A 476 26.22 -16.30 -22.29
C PRO A 476 26.08 -14.86 -22.77
N LEU A 477 26.92 -13.95 -22.25
CA LEU A 477 26.86 -12.53 -22.56
C LEU A 477 28.22 -12.05 -23.10
N ALA A 478 28.19 -11.36 -24.24
CA ALA A 478 29.37 -10.74 -24.85
C ALA A 478 29.44 -9.22 -24.62
N ALA A 479 28.32 -8.58 -24.29
CA ALA A 479 28.23 -7.15 -24.03
C ALA A 479 28.48 -6.85 -22.55
N THR A 480 29.10 -5.70 -22.26
CA THR A 480 29.24 -5.19 -20.90
C THR A 480 28.11 -4.24 -20.51
N ARG A 481 27.36 -3.70 -21.48
CA ARG A 481 26.19 -2.88 -21.22
C ARG A 481 24.92 -3.66 -21.54
N VAL A 482 24.00 -3.71 -20.59
CA VAL A 482 22.75 -4.47 -20.70
C VAL A 482 21.62 -3.76 -19.98
N TRP A 483 20.39 -3.96 -20.47
CA TRP A 483 19.18 -3.53 -19.81
C TRP A 483 18.47 -4.74 -19.22
N LEU A 484 18.08 -4.66 -17.95
CA LEU A 484 17.41 -5.73 -17.22
C LEU A 484 16.04 -5.23 -16.80
N ARG A 485 14.99 -6.00 -17.06
CA ARG A 485 13.60 -5.62 -16.80
C ARG A 485 12.87 -6.71 -16.04
N ALA A 486 12.06 -6.29 -15.08
CA ALA A 486 10.97 -7.09 -14.53
C ALA A 486 9.64 -6.43 -14.90
N GLU A 487 8.66 -7.20 -15.35
CA GLU A 487 7.28 -6.77 -15.55
C GLU A 487 6.45 -7.40 -14.44
N CYS A 488 5.97 -6.59 -13.51
CA CYS A 488 5.26 -7.02 -12.30
C CYS A 488 3.77 -6.68 -12.41
N ASP A 489 2.92 -7.69 -12.26
CA ASP A 489 1.48 -7.54 -12.07
C ASP A 489 1.14 -7.93 -10.63
N PHE A 490 0.77 -6.94 -9.82
CA PHE A 490 0.45 -7.13 -8.41
C PHE A 490 -0.99 -7.60 -8.16
N LEU A 491 -1.84 -7.61 -9.20
CA LEU A 491 -3.18 -8.18 -9.13
C LEU A 491 -3.14 -9.70 -9.31
N THR A 492 -2.30 -10.19 -10.22
CA THR A 492 -2.04 -11.64 -10.40
C THR A 492 -0.88 -12.16 -9.54
N GLU A 493 -0.08 -11.24 -8.99
CA GLU A 493 1.15 -11.48 -8.22
C GLU A 493 2.22 -12.23 -9.03
N LYS A 494 2.29 -11.91 -10.31
CA LYS A 494 3.21 -12.53 -11.26
C LYS A 494 4.23 -11.54 -11.78
N ALA A 495 5.45 -12.02 -11.97
CA ALA A 495 6.51 -11.26 -12.61
C ALA A 495 7.14 -12.03 -13.77
N ARG A 496 7.41 -11.32 -14.87
CA ARG A 496 8.21 -11.81 -16.00
C ARG A 496 9.50 -11.03 -16.10
N PHE A 497 10.59 -11.72 -16.42
CA PHE A 497 11.90 -11.11 -16.58
C PHE A 497 12.30 -11.08 -18.06
N SER A 498 12.95 -9.98 -18.44
CA SER A 498 13.51 -9.82 -19.78
C SER A 498 14.78 -8.98 -19.75
N TYR A 499 15.58 -9.08 -20.79
CA TYR A 499 16.80 -8.30 -20.95
C TYR A 499 16.93 -7.75 -22.37
N SER A 500 17.75 -6.72 -22.55
CA SER A 500 18.05 -6.14 -23.86
C SER A 500 19.51 -5.73 -23.96
N LEU A 501 20.08 -5.85 -25.17
CA LEU A 501 21.46 -5.44 -25.49
C LEU A 501 21.52 -4.08 -26.20
N ASP A 502 20.38 -3.54 -26.63
CA ASP A 502 20.26 -2.26 -27.35
C ASP A 502 19.34 -1.26 -26.63
N GLY A 503 18.70 -1.68 -25.53
CA GLY A 503 17.76 -0.89 -24.74
C GLY A 503 16.35 -0.79 -25.36
N GLN A 504 16.11 -1.42 -26.52
CA GLN A 504 14.84 -1.34 -27.25
C GLN A 504 14.19 -2.70 -27.40
N ASN A 505 14.95 -3.71 -27.85
CA ASN A 505 14.46 -5.05 -28.11
C ASN A 505 14.70 -5.94 -26.89
N PHE A 506 13.63 -6.28 -26.17
CA PHE A 506 13.69 -7.11 -24.97
C PHE A 506 13.39 -8.57 -25.27
N GLN A 507 14.22 -9.47 -24.73
CA GLN A 507 14.07 -10.92 -24.81
C GLN A 507 13.71 -11.47 -23.44
N SER A 508 12.65 -12.28 -23.36
CA SER A 508 12.26 -12.95 -22.11
C SER A 508 13.30 -14.00 -21.68
N ILE A 509 13.44 -14.18 -20.37
CA ILE A 509 14.32 -15.20 -19.78
C ILE A 509 13.59 -15.89 -18.62
N GLY A 510 13.67 -17.23 -18.59
CA GLY A 510 13.07 -18.08 -17.58
C GLY A 510 11.54 -18.06 -17.52
N ASP A 511 11.02 -18.70 -16.47
CA ASP A 511 9.58 -18.82 -16.22
C ASP A 511 9.04 -17.63 -15.42
N GLU A 512 7.71 -17.52 -15.35
CA GLU A 512 7.03 -16.55 -14.50
C GLU A 512 7.32 -16.81 -13.00
N PHE A 513 7.69 -15.73 -12.30
CA PHE A 513 7.94 -15.71 -10.87
C PHE A 513 6.68 -15.33 -10.10
N THR A 514 6.41 -16.01 -8.99
CA THR A 514 5.27 -15.67 -8.11
C THR A 514 5.75 -14.78 -6.99
N MET A 515 5.24 -13.56 -6.94
CA MET A 515 5.49 -12.59 -5.88
C MET A 515 4.59 -12.93 -4.68
N ILE A 516 5.12 -12.88 -3.47
CA ILE A 516 4.41 -13.32 -2.26
C ILE A 516 4.69 -12.36 -1.12
N PHE A 517 3.64 -11.90 -0.43
CA PHE A 517 3.78 -11.19 0.85
C PHE A 517 3.95 -12.16 2.02
N GLN A 518 4.79 -11.80 2.98
CA GLN A 518 5.08 -12.62 4.15
C GLN A 518 5.72 -11.81 5.29
N LEU A 519 5.75 -12.37 6.51
CA LEU A 519 6.11 -11.64 7.73
C LEU A 519 7.61 -11.66 8.09
N THR A 520 8.46 -12.38 7.35
CA THR A 520 9.92 -12.40 7.54
C THR A 520 10.56 -11.08 7.16
N THR A 521 10.14 -10.43 6.07
CA THR A 521 10.53 -9.04 5.78
C THR A 521 9.50 -8.06 6.33
N PHE A 522 8.24 -8.52 6.47
CA PHE A 522 7.07 -7.71 6.79
C PHE A 522 6.88 -6.54 5.81
N GLN A 523 7.41 -6.71 4.59
CA GLN A 523 7.35 -5.72 3.53
C GLN A 523 6.79 -6.35 2.25
N GLY A 524 6.12 -5.52 1.45
CA GLY A 524 5.87 -5.78 0.05
C GLY A 524 7.16 -5.97 -0.73
N VAL A 525 7.03 -6.39 -1.99
CA VAL A 525 8.16 -6.49 -2.91
C VAL A 525 8.87 -5.14 -3.00
N ARG A 526 10.20 -5.16 -2.99
CA ARG A 526 11.04 -3.99 -3.27
C ARG A 526 11.87 -4.25 -4.52
N TYR A 527 12.01 -3.24 -5.37
CA TYR A 527 12.95 -3.30 -6.49
C TYR A 527 14.35 -3.00 -5.96
N GLY A 528 15.31 -3.88 -6.19
CA GLY A 528 16.68 -3.76 -5.68
C GLY A 528 17.73 -3.63 -6.77
N LEU A 529 18.63 -2.67 -6.64
CA LEU A 529 19.89 -2.60 -7.38
C LEU A 529 21.00 -3.14 -6.50
N PHE A 530 21.76 -4.11 -6.99
CA PHE A 530 22.72 -4.83 -6.15
C PHE A 530 24.01 -5.14 -6.90
N ALA A 531 25.11 -5.28 -6.13
CA ALA A 531 26.37 -5.85 -6.58
C ALA A 531 27.05 -6.56 -5.40
N TYR A 532 27.44 -7.82 -5.57
CA TYR A 532 28.16 -8.59 -4.55
C TYR A 532 29.09 -9.63 -5.17
N ASN A 533 30.09 -10.09 -4.40
CA ASN A 533 31.02 -11.15 -4.78
C ASN A 533 30.70 -12.44 -4.01
N THR A 534 30.51 -13.53 -4.73
CA THR A 534 30.23 -14.88 -4.17
C THR A 534 31.49 -15.62 -3.71
N GLY A 535 32.68 -15.12 -4.02
CA GLY A 535 33.94 -15.61 -3.47
C GLY A 535 34.19 -15.05 -2.07
N LYS A 536 35.26 -15.48 -1.38
CA LYS A 536 35.56 -15.11 0.02
C LYS A 536 36.27 -13.75 0.18
N GLN A 537 36.02 -12.80 -0.73
CA GLN A 537 36.66 -11.49 -0.78
C GLN A 537 35.74 -10.46 -1.44
N ASN A 538 36.07 -9.17 -1.30
CA ASN A 538 35.39 -8.13 -2.08
C ASN A 538 35.78 -8.23 -3.56
N GLY A 539 34.88 -7.77 -4.42
CA GLY A 539 34.97 -7.87 -5.87
C GLY A 539 35.34 -6.57 -6.56
N GLY A 540 34.86 -6.43 -7.80
CA GLY A 540 34.96 -5.23 -8.61
C GLY A 540 33.81 -4.27 -8.37
N MET A 541 33.28 -3.69 -9.45
CA MET A 541 32.20 -2.70 -9.39
C MET A 541 31.24 -2.79 -10.57
N ALA A 542 30.00 -2.39 -10.33
CA ALA A 542 28.95 -2.22 -11.34
C ALA A 542 28.47 -0.77 -11.38
N ASP A 543 28.26 -0.26 -12.60
CA ASP A 543 27.81 1.10 -12.85
C ASP A 543 26.39 1.09 -13.42
N PHE A 544 25.43 1.62 -12.66
CA PHE A 544 24.03 1.76 -13.06
C PHE A 544 23.83 3.14 -13.68
N ASN A 545 23.43 3.17 -14.95
CA ASN A 545 23.18 4.40 -15.69
C ASN A 545 21.77 4.94 -15.43
N SER A 546 20.78 4.05 -15.32
CA SER A 546 19.40 4.48 -15.10
C SER A 546 18.55 3.41 -14.48
N PHE A 547 17.56 3.83 -13.69
CA PHE A 547 16.42 3.08 -13.24
C PHE A 547 15.14 3.73 -13.81
N ASP A 548 14.50 3.08 -14.77
CA ASP A 548 13.23 3.52 -15.36
C ASP A 548 12.07 2.70 -14.77
N LEU A 549 11.11 3.35 -14.10
CA LEU A 549 9.93 2.68 -13.57
C LEU A 549 8.68 3.07 -14.34
N TYR A 550 8.33 2.24 -15.31
CA TYR A 550 7.13 2.39 -16.11
C TYR A 550 5.90 1.84 -15.39
N GLN A 551 4.80 2.60 -15.43
CA GLN A 551 3.50 2.21 -14.89
C GLN A 551 2.44 2.38 -15.99
N PRO A 552 1.87 1.29 -16.54
CA PRO A 552 0.84 1.40 -17.57
C PRO A 552 -0.48 1.97 -17.04
N TYR A 553 -0.74 1.89 -15.72
CA TYR A 553 -2.00 2.31 -15.11
C TYR A 553 -1.78 3.25 -13.91
N PRO A 554 -1.21 4.46 -14.12
CA PRO A 554 -0.92 5.41 -13.05
C PRO A 554 -2.19 6.07 -12.45
N ARG A 555 -3.37 5.73 -12.95
CA ARG A 555 -4.68 6.09 -12.37
C ARG A 555 -5.53 4.86 -12.05
N GLY A 556 -4.90 3.69 -12.02
CA GLY A 556 -5.54 2.40 -11.79
C GLY A 556 -6.27 1.89 -13.01
N LEU A 557 -7.08 0.86 -12.81
CA LEU A 557 -7.86 0.24 -13.88
C LEU A 557 -9.15 1.00 -14.21
N MET A 558 -9.32 2.19 -13.62
CA MET A 558 -10.50 3.02 -13.83
C MET A 558 -10.61 3.50 -15.26
N ARG A 559 -11.73 3.13 -15.91
CA ARG A 559 -12.08 3.69 -17.21
C ARG A 559 -12.74 5.05 -17.02
N ALA A 560 -12.55 5.95 -17.98
CA ALA A 560 -13.29 7.21 -18.01
C ALA A 560 -14.79 6.91 -17.94
N ILE A 561 -15.50 7.64 -17.07
CA ILE A 561 -16.95 7.49 -16.93
C ILE A 561 -17.58 7.86 -18.29
N PRO A 562 -18.40 6.99 -18.89
CA PRO A 562 -18.91 7.16 -20.24
C PRO A 562 -20.11 8.12 -20.25
N TYR A 563 -19.90 9.35 -19.78
CA TYR A 563 -20.93 10.39 -19.72
C TYR A 563 -21.58 10.61 -21.09
N ASP A 564 -22.90 10.76 -21.07
CA ASP A 564 -23.79 10.96 -22.20
C ASP A 564 -23.78 9.82 -23.24
N GLN A 565 -23.15 8.69 -22.91
CA GLN A 565 -23.12 7.50 -23.75
C GLN A 565 -24.10 6.44 -23.22
N ARG A 566 -24.62 5.65 -24.17
CA ARG A 566 -25.39 4.45 -23.85
C ARG A 566 -24.44 3.31 -23.52
N ILE A 567 -24.71 2.63 -22.41
CA ILE A 567 -23.98 1.46 -21.95
C ILE A 567 -24.91 0.28 -21.74
N GLN A 568 -24.33 -0.91 -21.85
CA GLN A 568 -24.92 -2.15 -21.34
C GLN A 568 -24.14 -2.60 -20.12
N LEU A 569 -24.83 -2.83 -18.99
CA LEU A 569 -24.27 -3.45 -17.79
C LEU A 569 -24.47 -4.97 -17.84
N LYS A 570 -23.46 -5.71 -17.38
CA LYS A 570 -23.49 -7.17 -17.19
C LYS A 570 -22.94 -7.50 -15.82
N ALA A 571 -23.52 -8.45 -15.10
CA ALA A 571 -22.91 -8.92 -13.86
C ALA A 571 -21.55 -9.57 -14.18
N ALA A 572 -20.50 -9.25 -13.43
CA ALA A 572 -19.16 -9.77 -13.67
C ALA A 572 -19.08 -11.30 -13.48
N THR A 573 -19.96 -11.87 -12.66
CA THR A 573 -20.12 -13.32 -12.48
C THR A 573 -20.75 -14.04 -13.67
N GLY A 574 -21.17 -13.31 -14.70
CA GLY A 574 -21.91 -13.85 -15.85
C GLY A 574 -23.39 -14.15 -15.56
N ARG A 575 -23.88 -13.87 -14.34
CA ARG A 575 -25.29 -14.04 -13.99
C ARG A 575 -26.17 -13.11 -14.83
N ALA A 576 -27.20 -13.68 -15.47
CA ALA A 576 -28.18 -12.90 -16.21
C ALA A 576 -29.08 -12.10 -15.24
N PRO A 577 -29.19 -10.78 -15.38
CA PRO A 577 -30.19 -10.00 -14.66
C PRO A 577 -31.60 -10.35 -15.17
N ALA A 578 -32.61 -10.17 -14.32
CA ALA A 578 -34.01 -10.42 -14.67
C ALA A 578 -34.51 -9.54 -15.83
N GLN A 579 -33.86 -8.39 -16.07
CA GLN A 579 -34.14 -7.49 -17.17
C GLN A 579 -32.83 -6.95 -17.77
N PRO A 580 -32.80 -6.61 -19.08
CA PRO A 580 -31.63 -5.98 -19.69
C PRO A 580 -31.26 -4.65 -19.02
N LEU A 581 -29.99 -4.50 -18.66
CA LEU A 581 -29.48 -3.31 -17.98
C LEU A 581 -28.83 -2.36 -18.99
N ASN A 582 -29.65 -1.64 -19.75
CA ASN A 582 -29.18 -0.68 -20.75
C ASN A 582 -29.53 0.74 -20.30
N PHE A 583 -28.52 1.60 -20.19
CA PHE A 583 -28.68 2.96 -19.68
C PHE A 583 -27.86 3.97 -20.46
N THR A 584 -28.37 5.19 -20.59
CA THR A 584 -27.55 6.37 -20.88
C THR A 584 -27.02 6.91 -19.56
N VAL A 585 -25.70 7.17 -19.48
CA VAL A 585 -25.04 7.64 -18.25
C VAL A 585 -25.06 9.16 -18.20
N GLN A 586 -25.88 9.74 -17.33
CA GLN A 586 -25.98 11.18 -17.16
C GLN A 586 -24.94 11.70 -16.17
N ASN A 587 -24.24 12.78 -16.50
CA ASN A 587 -23.25 13.39 -15.63
C ASN A 587 -23.88 14.15 -14.47
N MET A 588 -23.51 13.80 -13.23
CA MET A 588 -23.99 14.45 -12.01
C MET A 588 -22.89 15.22 -11.26
N GLY A 589 -21.69 15.37 -11.85
CA GLY A 589 -20.51 15.97 -11.23
C GLY A 589 -19.87 15.08 -10.16
N LEU A 590 -18.64 15.39 -9.74
CA LEU A 590 -17.92 14.66 -8.67
C LEU A 590 -17.85 13.14 -8.89
N GLY A 591 -17.67 12.69 -10.14
CA GLY A 591 -17.66 11.26 -10.47
C GLY A 591 -19.00 10.54 -10.24
N ARG A 592 -20.10 11.29 -10.09
CA ARG A 592 -21.45 10.73 -9.88
C ARG A 592 -22.19 10.61 -11.19
N VAL A 593 -23.15 9.70 -11.21
CA VAL A 593 -23.99 9.43 -12.38
C VAL A 593 -25.46 9.30 -12.01
N ALA A 594 -26.33 9.52 -13.00
CA ALA A 594 -27.67 8.96 -13.03
C ALA A 594 -27.80 8.04 -14.25
N LEU A 595 -28.59 6.97 -14.13
CA LEU A 595 -28.75 5.96 -15.18
C LEU A 595 -30.13 6.08 -15.81
N GLN A 596 -30.20 6.55 -17.05
CA GLN A 596 -31.44 6.78 -17.77
C GLN A 596 -31.76 5.60 -18.71
N ALA A 597 -32.94 5.00 -18.56
CA ALA A 597 -33.44 3.97 -19.45
C ALA A 597 -33.92 4.54 -20.79
N ALA A 598 -34.19 3.66 -21.76
CA ALA A 598 -34.56 4.05 -23.13
C ALA A 598 -35.91 4.79 -23.22
N ASP A 599 -36.80 4.60 -22.25
CA ASP A 599 -38.09 5.30 -22.13
C ASP A 599 -37.95 6.69 -21.48
N GLY A 600 -36.72 7.13 -21.18
CA GLY A 600 -36.41 8.40 -20.55
C GLY A 600 -36.47 8.39 -19.02
N ASN A 601 -36.94 7.29 -18.41
CA ASN A 601 -37.02 7.14 -16.96
C ASN A 601 -35.65 6.87 -16.33
N TYR A 602 -35.50 7.17 -15.05
CA TYR A 602 -34.25 7.00 -14.32
C TYR A 602 -34.31 5.84 -13.35
N LEU A 603 -33.22 5.07 -13.28
CA LEU A 603 -33.03 4.08 -12.22
C LEU A 603 -33.04 4.78 -10.86
N SER A 604 -33.97 4.37 -10.01
CA SER A 604 -34.30 5.01 -8.75
C SER A 604 -34.29 3.98 -7.61
N ILE A 605 -33.57 4.28 -6.54
CA ILE A 605 -33.45 3.42 -5.35
C ILE A 605 -34.39 3.93 -4.26
N GLY A 606 -35.25 3.05 -3.73
CA GLY A 606 -36.03 3.31 -2.53
C GLY A 606 -35.23 3.12 -1.24
N LEU A 607 -35.71 3.65 -0.12
CA LEU A 607 -35.03 3.50 1.19
C LEU A 607 -34.88 2.04 1.65
N ASN A 608 -35.72 1.13 1.14
CA ASN A 608 -35.61 -0.31 1.36
C ASN A 608 -34.65 -1.01 0.36
N GLY A 609 -33.92 -0.25 -0.46
CA GLY A 609 -33.00 -0.76 -1.48
C GLY A 609 -33.66 -1.14 -2.80
N SER A 610 -34.99 -1.16 -2.91
CA SER A 610 -35.68 -1.56 -4.15
C SER A 610 -35.32 -0.64 -5.32
N ALA A 611 -35.08 -1.22 -6.50
CA ALA A 611 -34.75 -0.48 -7.71
C ALA A 611 -35.96 -0.41 -8.66
N THR A 612 -36.31 0.79 -9.11
CA THR A 612 -37.43 1.05 -10.03
C THR A 612 -37.04 2.08 -11.09
N LEU A 613 -37.77 2.14 -12.21
CA LEU A 613 -37.63 3.23 -13.18
C LEU A 613 -38.69 4.30 -12.89
N GLN A 614 -38.26 5.57 -12.78
CA GLN A 614 -39.16 6.68 -12.47
C GLN A 614 -38.93 7.88 -13.38
N ALA A 615 -40.02 8.55 -13.76
CA ALA A 615 -40.02 9.77 -14.57
C ALA A 615 -39.70 11.01 -13.71
N VAL A 616 -38.56 11.00 -13.00
CA VAL A 616 -38.16 12.07 -12.08
C VAL A 616 -36.79 12.61 -12.49
N ARG A 617 -36.64 13.94 -12.48
CA ARG A 617 -35.37 14.58 -12.80
C ARG A 617 -34.32 14.24 -11.72
N PRO A 618 -33.14 13.72 -12.09
CA PRO A 618 -32.09 13.41 -11.12
C PRO A 618 -31.51 14.68 -10.49
N GLY A 619 -31.08 14.55 -9.24
CA GLY A 619 -30.34 15.56 -8.49
C GLY A 619 -29.24 14.89 -7.63
N PRO A 620 -28.24 15.61 -7.14
CA PRO A 620 -27.24 15.02 -6.24
C PRO A 620 -27.86 14.55 -4.92
N GLY A 621 -27.52 13.33 -4.47
CA GLY A 621 -27.96 12.80 -3.16
C GLY A 621 -29.40 12.27 -3.12
N VAL A 622 -30.06 12.17 -4.28
CA VAL A 622 -31.43 11.64 -4.38
C VAL A 622 -31.43 10.19 -4.88
N ALA A 623 -32.61 9.56 -4.90
CA ALA A 623 -32.84 8.17 -5.31
C ALA A 623 -32.22 7.77 -6.67
N GLN A 624 -32.04 8.71 -7.60
CA GLN A 624 -31.52 8.46 -8.94
C GLN A 624 -30.00 8.60 -9.06
N SER A 625 -29.30 8.96 -7.98
CA SER A 625 -27.89 9.32 -8.03
C SER A 625 -26.97 8.25 -7.43
N PHE A 626 -25.91 7.95 -8.15
CA PHE A 626 -24.94 6.91 -7.79
C PHE A 626 -23.52 7.45 -7.80
N GLN A 627 -22.70 7.02 -6.85
CA GLN A 627 -21.25 7.14 -6.97
C GLN A 627 -20.74 6.05 -7.91
N TRP A 628 -20.08 6.46 -8.99
CA TRP A 628 -19.37 5.55 -9.89
C TRP A 628 -17.98 5.28 -9.33
N MET A 629 -17.63 4.01 -9.18
CA MET A 629 -16.31 3.59 -8.71
C MET A 629 -15.97 2.19 -9.25
N GLU A 630 -14.75 1.73 -9.01
CA GLU A 630 -14.34 0.38 -9.41
C GLU A 630 -13.65 -0.35 -8.26
N THR A 631 -13.73 -1.67 -8.26
CA THR A 631 -12.90 -2.55 -7.42
C THR A 631 -11.41 -2.35 -7.74
N PRO A 632 -10.49 -2.87 -6.91
CA PRO A 632 -9.07 -2.93 -7.24
C PRO A 632 -8.77 -3.68 -8.56
N THR A 633 -9.66 -4.57 -8.99
CA THR A 633 -9.55 -5.38 -10.20
C THR A 633 -10.30 -4.82 -11.42
N GLY A 634 -10.90 -3.62 -11.31
CA GLY A 634 -11.46 -2.86 -12.43
C GLY A 634 -12.93 -3.13 -12.77
N GLU A 635 -13.65 -3.91 -11.97
CA GLU A 635 -15.09 -4.06 -12.13
C GLU A 635 -15.84 -2.85 -11.58
N LEU A 636 -16.88 -2.41 -12.31
CA LEU A 636 -17.74 -1.29 -11.92
C LEU A 636 -18.54 -1.63 -10.66
N LEU A 637 -18.59 -0.66 -9.75
CA LEU A 637 -19.47 -0.61 -8.60
C LEU A 637 -20.30 0.67 -8.68
N LEU A 638 -21.59 0.56 -8.32
CA LEU A 638 -22.51 1.70 -8.27
C LEU A 638 -23.10 1.78 -6.87
N MET A 639 -22.68 2.78 -6.09
CA MET A 639 -23.21 3.00 -4.75
C MET A 639 -24.33 4.03 -4.79
N SER A 640 -25.52 3.70 -4.29
CA SER A 640 -26.64 4.63 -4.16
C SER A 640 -26.28 5.75 -3.19
N LEU A 641 -26.44 7.01 -3.60
CA LEU A 641 -26.21 8.14 -2.69
C LEU A 641 -27.37 8.40 -1.72
N LEU A 642 -28.52 7.72 -1.92
CA LEU A 642 -29.63 7.78 -0.98
C LEU A 642 -29.39 6.88 0.24
N THR A 643 -28.87 5.67 0.01
CA THR A 643 -28.76 4.63 1.05
C THR A 643 -27.32 4.29 1.43
N ASN A 644 -26.33 4.68 0.61
CA ASN A 644 -24.93 4.28 0.70
C ASN A 644 -24.68 2.77 0.58
N PHE A 645 -25.67 2.02 0.09
CA PHE A 645 -25.55 0.62 -0.31
C PHE A 645 -25.30 0.50 -1.81
N TYR A 646 -24.66 -0.60 -2.20
CA TYR A 646 -24.28 -0.87 -3.57
C TYR A 646 -25.37 -1.60 -4.33
N LEU A 647 -25.57 -1.15 -5.58
CA LEU A 647 -26.38 -1.82 -6.58
C LEU A 647 -25.81 -3.21 -6.86
N ARG A 648 -26.67 -4.21 -6.99
CA ARG A 648 -26.31 -5.58 -7.33
C ARG A 648 -27.39 -6.29 -8.12
N VAL A 649 -27.00 -7.36 -8.81
CA VAL A 649 -27.91 -8.39 -9.30
C VAL A 649 -28.12 -9.42 -8.20
N HIS A 650 -29.29 -9.39 -7.56
CA HIS A 650 -29.63 -10.23 -6.41
C HIS A 650 -29.38 -11.72 -6.72
N PRO A 651 -28.59 -12.45 -5.91
CA PRO A 651 -28.11 -13.77 -6.30
C PRO A 651 -29.16 -14.84 -6.54
N GLN A 652 -30.29 -14.75 -5.84
CA GLN A 652 -31.36 -15.74 -5.91
C GLN A 652 -32.45 -15.35 -6.91
N SER A 653 -32.75 -14.06 -7.08
CA SER A 653 -33.90 -13.59 -7.87
C SER A 653 -33.51 -12.98 -9.20
N GLY A 654 -32.24 -12.62 -9.39
CA GLY A 654 -31.77 -11.86 -10.56
C GLY A 654 -32.28 -10.41 -10.60
N ALA A 655 -33.03 -9.97 -9.60
CA ALA A 655 -33.54 -8.61 -9.51
C ALA A 655 -32.41 -7.61 -9.26
N LEU A 656 -32.54 -6.41 -9.81
CA LEU A 656 -31.65 -5.30 -9.51
C LEU A 656 -32.09 -4.65 -8.19
N ILE A 657 -31.18 -4.51 -7.23
CA ILE A 657 -31.44 -3.97 -5.89
C ILE A 657 -30.18 -3.30 -5.34
N ALA A 658 -30.32 -2.31 -4.45
CA ALA A 658 -29.20 -1.62 -3.79
C ALA A 658 -29.24 -1.82 -2.26
N ASP A 659 -28.84 -3.00 -1.82
CA ASP A 659 -28.85 -3.46 -0.42
C ASP A 659 -27.52 -4.13 0.00
N SER A 660 -26.50 -4.15 -0.88
CA SER A 660 -25.21 -4.75 -0.56
C SER A 660 -24.29 -3.75 0.15
N PRO A 661 -23.68 -4.11 1.31
CA PRO A 661 -22.80 -3.21 2.05
C PRO A 661 -21.48 -2.91 1.32
N GLY A 662 -21.08 -3.75 0.37
CA GLY A 662 -19.84 -3.59 -0.39
C GLY A 662 -19.48 -4.87 -1.15
N PRO A 663 -18.49 -4.82 -2.06
CA PRO A 663 -18.05 -5.98 -2.82
C PRO A 663 -17.33 -7.01 -1.93
N ILE A 664 -17.66 -8.29 -2.08
CA ILE A 664 -16.92 -9.41 -1.47
C ILE A 664 -15.91 -10.05 -2.44
N PRO A 665 -14.86 -10.72 -1.94
CA PRO A 665 -13.77 -11.22 -2.79
C PRO A 665 -14.17 -12.21 -3.89
N ASP A 666 -15.12 -13.11 -3.64
CA ASP A 666 -15.61 -14.08 -4.65
C ASP A 666 -16.64 -13.50 -5.64
N GLY A 667 -17.07 -12.25 -5.44
CA GLY A 667 -18.08 -11.59 -6.27
C GLY A 667 -19.47 -12.23 -6.25
N SER A 668 -19.73 -13.20 -5.36
CA SER A 668 -20.99 -13.93 -5.30
C SER A 668 -22.17 -13.08 -4.83
N ASP A 669 -21.89 -11.89 -4.27
CA ASP A 669 -22.85 -10.87 -3.87
C ASP A 669 -23.61 -10.23 -5.04
N GLY A 670 -23.07 -10.29 -6.26
CA GLY A 670 -23.65 -9.72 -7.47
C GLY A 670 -23.43 -8.21 -7.65
N VAL A 671 -22.53 -7.58 -6.87
CA VAL A 671 -22.31 -6.12 -6.87
C VAL A 671 -21.44 -5.66 -8.05
N ARG A 672 -20.61 -6.55 -8.58
CA ARG A 672 -19.63 -6.24 -9.63
C ARG A 672 -20.28 -6.22 -11.01
N PHE A 673 -20.09 -5.15 -11.76
CA PHE A 673 -20.55 -5.01 -13.13
C PHE A 673 -19.40 -4.89 -14.13
N LEU A 674 -19.58 -5.46 -15.30
CA LEU A 674 -18.86 -5.10 -16.52
C LEU A 674 -19.76 -4.18 -17.35
N TRP A 675 -19.15 -3.29 -18.12
CA TRP A 675 -19.91 -2.39 -19.00
C TRP A 675 -19.26 -2.20 -20.36
N THR A 676 -20.09 -2.10 -21.39
CA THR A 676 -19.68 -1.80 -22.76
C THR A 676 -20.47 -0.61 -23.28
N ALA A 677 -19.79 0.37 -23.88
CA ALA A 677 -20.46 1.42 -24.65
C ALA A 677 -21.15 0.77 -25.85
N THR A 678 -22.41 1.13 -26.09
CA THR A 678 -23.16 0.70 -27.27
C THR A 678 -23.27 1.90 -28.20
N ALA A 679 -22.97 1.72 -29.49
CA ALA A 679 -23.27 2.73 -30.48
C ALA A 679 -24.75 3.11 -30.39
N ALA A 680 -25.07 4.40 -30.48
CA ALA A 680 -26.44 4.81 -30.79
C ALA A 680 -26.82 4.04 -32.06
N ARG A 681 -27.93 3.28 -32.03
CA ARG A 681 -28.47 2.76 -33.29
C ARG A 681 -28.70 3.99 -34.17
N ALA A 682 -28.04 4.03 -35.33
CA ALA A 682 -28.49 4.91 -36.40
C ALA A 682 -29.95 4.51 -36.65
N GLU A 683 -30.86 5.45 -36.39
CA GLU A 683 -32.30 5.25 -36.58
C GLU A 683 -32.65 4.97 -38.04
#